data_AF-A0A2Z4Y6I0-F1
#
_entry.id   AF-A0A2Z4Y6I0-F1
#
_cell.length_a   1.000
_cell.length_b   1.000
_cell.length_c   1.000
_cell.angle_alpha   90.00
_cell.angle_beta   90.00
_cell.angle_gamma   90.00
#
_symmetry.space_group_name_H-M   'P 1'
#
loop_
_entity.id
_entity.type
_entity.pdbx_description
1 polymer ?
#
loop_
_entity_poly.entity_id
_entity_poly.type
_entity_poly.pdbx_seq_one_letter_code
_entity_poly.pdbx_strand_id
1 'polypeptide(L)'
;MHMRLKCLDRWRALPLRIAAWAQNACGVGTMLVLLISGLAHVARAETFLNEATFTRVGARSGGFFDADSTGSIVFNLPSGASATTEMLSLTHLVLASGDSATTHIIYDPATTLTLSVLVESCPLGPQYLIARLPESRRMRWTYFTKKPPMLPAPTGTVARADLRERFHRLALRKLGAFFDADTTGTWLANSPDADYHWMREDIYYAVALLDDESSASHRRANDILRTIANAQDRVTTSSTYGWFFTNAADLRVPNNASTFFLAPILAHLCLNPPATLEATTLAEMRVALRHVVDGVMSRFSFGPIYENFYFMGTATLAIAARVFDEPALADLARTKMRGAWSSFLPNGAHVESNSPVYIGVTAWALSLLVEDAQDTETVALAEQLLQRIFVDLAAFHQPALRQQAGPFSRVYEDGLRGAAGLTAFLTALELEQEGYDAPMRLAEMFEAQHTLDINPCYWQATRPPLMHPLIAEAMRGPRPLPVFVRQRNYHSDTASYLSTSFSLGAYAATTNYTLLGNEGLVLQVFEPVAPGGYAAVYARAGACNAEPLGYATGSGYDMFGFQHRERLLWLADRTFASSQAPASRVFVALIGDERFAQWEDVRINGAPVSLPANVGIGDVVTARRAGAFLAVQPLYAIAIGMRNRIGSVERQNGHLAIVTHALDAPAPEPLAGKRVEAAFAVTCSEASRWDSYDAFIADYLSSSSLEIVEDATSRTIVWEYGDLMEGSFHRASRQWGRRAVNGEEVGSPLLESDFAVQTNSSTLSLRDFTATDVPPYTWAVYPQGASSVLLANPSNEEVRVNTNWTDTPVTIAPYGFAVVTKSPPARVTEWSRY
;
A
#
# COMPACT_ATOMS: atom_id res chain seq x y z
N MET A 1 -55.85 10.33 30.81
CA MET A 1 -57.29 10.35 30.45
C MET A 1 -57.77 11.79 30.65
N HIS A 2 -58.54 12.31 29.68
CA HIS A 2 -58.97 13.71 29.46
C HIS A 2 -57.91 14.61 28.77
N MET A 3 -57.81 14.65 27.43
CA MET A 3 -58.68 15.31 26.42
C MET A 3 -58.45 16.83 26.33
N ARG A 4 -57.85 17.38 25.25
CA ARG A 4 -58.41 17.66 23.88
C ARG A 4 -59.10 19.05 23.86
N LEU A 5 -59.04 19.96 22.87
CA LEU A 5 -58.95 19.91 21.39
C LEU A 5 -58.83 21.36 20.80
N LYS A 6 -58.26 21.47 19.57
CA LYS A 6 -58.64 22.30 18.36
C LYS A 6 -58.80 23.84 18.47
N CYS A 7 -58.69 24.69 17.44
CA CYS A 7 -58.11 24.78 16.06
C CYS A 7 -58.68 26.10 15.43
N LEU A 8 -58.08 26.56 14.30
CA LEU A 8 -58.56 27.54 13.27
C LEU A 8 -58.28 29.04 13.58
N ASP A 9 -57.87 29.94 12.65
CA ASP A 9 -57.85 29.91 11.19
C ASP A 9 -57.09 31.11 10.52
N ARG A 10 -56.85 30.97 9.20
CA ARG A 10 -56.73 32.00 8.11
C ARG A 10 -55.39 32.53 7.59
N TRP A 11 -55.22 32.27 6.28
CA TRP A 11 -54.30 32.81 5.25
C TRP A 11 -54.68 34.22 4.73
N ARG A 12 -53.70 34.96 4.18
CA ARG A 12 -53.63 35.38 2.74
C ARG A 12 -52.44 36.33 2.39
N ALA A 13 -51.78 35.98 1.26
CA ALA A 13 -51.26 36.82 0.16
C ALA A 13 -49.88 37.54 0.22
N LEU A 14 -49.01 37.13 -0.73
CA LEU A 14 -47.88 37.82 -1.41
C LEU A 14 -48.45 38.85 -2.46
N PRO A 15 -47.69 39.67 -3.26
CA PRO A 15 -46.30 39.50 -3.76
C PRO A 15 -45.44 40.78 -4.04
N LEU A 16 -44.21 40.56 -4.58
CA LEU A 16 -43.42 41.33 -5.60
C LEU A 16 -42.09 42.06 -5.23
N ARG A 17 -41.00 41.52 -5.80
CA ARG A 17 -39.85 42.10 -6.58
C ARG A 17 -39.05 43.31 -6.06
N ILE A 18 -37.71 43.17 -6.06
CA ILE A 18 -36.72 43.82 -6.97
C ILE A 18 -35.30 43.30 -6.66
N ALA A 19 -34.51 43.05 -7.71
CA ALA A 19 -33.06 42.83 -7.67
C ALA A 19 -32.34 44.08 -8.20
N ALA A 20 -31.15 44.43 -7.67
CA ALA A 20 -29.97 44.87 -8.45
C ALA A 20 -28.83 45.44 -7.58
N TRP A 21 -27.61 45.06 -8.01
CA TRP A 21 -26.35 45.83 -8.05
C TRP A 21 -25.39 45.88 -6.85
N ALA A 22 -24.15 45.46 -7.19
CA ALA A 22 -22.92 45.58 -6.43
C ALA A 22 -22.25 46.95 -6.67
N GLN A 23 -21.59 47.51 -5.65
CA GLN A 23 -20.21 48.01 -5.68
C GLN A 23 -19.83 48.78 -4.40
N ASN A 24 -18.58 48.54 -3.98
CA ASN A 24 -17.68 49.35 -3.15
C ASN A 24 -17.63 49.16 -1.62
N ALA A 25 -16.54 48.47 -1.25
CA ALA A 25 -15.46 48.91 -0.35
C ALA A 25 -15.67 48.87 1.18
N CYS A 26 -14.86 48.00 1.79
CA CYS A 26 -14.15 48.12 3.07
C CYS A 26 -14.93 48.51 4.33
N GLY A 27 -15.02 47.57 5.28
CA GLY A 27 -15.29 47.92 6.68
C GLY A 27 -15.78 46.76 7.54
N VAL A 28 -14.83 46.11 8.21
CA VAL A 28 -14.91 45.46 9.54
C VAL A 28 -16.31 45.16 10.13
N GLY A 29 -16.56 43.87 10.36
CA GLY A 29 -17.30 43.38 11.54
C GLY A 29 -18.73 42.90 11.30
N THR A 30 -19.00 41.63 11.60
CA THR A 30 -19.80 41.18 12.78
C THR A 30 -20.17 39.71 12.61
N MET A 31 -19.92 38.93 13.68
CA MET A 31 -20.45 37.58 13.95
C MET A 31 -21.93 37.42 13.55
N LEU A 32 -22.29 36.29 12.93
CA LEU A 32 -23.67 35.81 12.98
C LEU A 32 -23.71 34.32 13.32
N VAL A 33 -24.25 34.06 14.50
CA VAL A 33 -24.74 32.76 14.98
C VAL A 33 -25.92 32.33 14.12
N LEU A 34 -25.90 31.11 13.57
CA LEU A 34 -27.09 30.46 13.00
C LEU A 34 -27.21 29.00 13.41
N LEU A 35 -28.14 28.78 14.35
CA LEU A 35 -28.82 27.54 14.69
C LEU A 35 -29.85 27.23 13.59
N ILE A 36 -29.75 26.09 12.88
CA ILE A 36 -30.92 25.43 12.28
C ILE A 36 -30.77 23.90 12.36
N SER A 37 -31.70 23.29 13.10
CA SER A 37 -32.05 21.87 13.08
C SER A 37 -33.13 21.59 12.03
N GLY A 38 -33.01 20.52 11.26
CA GLY A 38 -34.17 19.78 10.72
C GLY A 38 -34.14 19.37 9.24
N LEU A 39 -34.20 18.04 9.03
CA LEU A 39 -34.76 17.30 7.89
C LEU A 39 -33.99 17.28 6.54
N ALA A 40 -33.31 16.15 6.27
CA ALA A 40 -33.20 15.55 4.94
C ALA A 40 -32.90 14.05 5.03
N HIS A 41 -33.51 13.27 4.13
CA HIS A 41 -33.46 11.82 4.04
C HIS A 41 -32.05 11.26 3.82
N VAL A 42 -31.84 10.07 4.37
CA VAL A 42 -30.65 9.23 4.22
C VAL A 42 -30.51 8.76 2.77
N ALA A 43 -29.66 9.45 2.02
CA ALA A 43 -28.98 8.92 0.84
C ALA A 43 -27.58 9.55 0.83
N ARG A 44 -26.64 8.93 1.55
CA ARG A 44 -25.23 9.25 1.39
C ARG A 44 -24.73 8.54 0.12
N ALA A 45 -25.05 9.11 -1.03
CA ALA A 45 -23.96 9.29 -1.98
C ALA A 45 -22.87 10.04 -1.20
N GLU A 46 -21.60 9.80 -1.46
CA GLU A 46 -20.63 10.84 -1.15
C GLU A 46 -21.03 12.06 -1.98
N THR A 47 -21.97 12.84 -1.45
CA THR A 47 -22.10 14.25 -1.77
C THR A 47 -20.68 14.75 -1.68
N PHE A 48 -20.23 15.47 -2.71
CA PHE A 48 -19.17 16.43 -2.58
C PHE A 48 -19.47 17.27 -1.32
N LEU A 49 -18.94 16.83 -0.18
CA LEU A 49 -19.11 17.49 1.08
C LEU A 49 -18.12 18.63 0.99
N ASN A 50 -18.62 19.79 0.55
CA ASN A 50 -17.90 21.03 0.70
C ASN A 50 -17.52 21.28 2.18
N GLU A 51 -18.13 20.55 3.12
CA GLU A 51 -17.87 20.61 4.55
C GLU A 51 -18.21 19.24 5.18
N ALA A 52 -17.22 18.55 5.77
CA ALA A 52 -17.45 17.34 6.57
C ALA A 52 -17.09 17.59 8.04
N THR A 53 -18.04 17.39 8.95
CA THR A 53 -17.85 17.58 10.40
C THR A 53 -17.42 16.27 11.05
N PHE A 54 -16.14 16.15 11.40
CA PHE A 54 -15.64 15.03 12.21
C PHE A 54 -15.59 15.40 13.70
N THR A 55 -15.77 14.44 14.58
CA THR A 55 -15.55 14.59 16.04
C THR A 55 -14.43 13.66 16.46
N ARG A 56 -13.33 14.21 16.98
CA ARG A 56 -12.20 13.43 17.54
C ARG A 56 -11.96 13.76 19.00
N VAL A 57 -11.43 12.82 19.79
CA VAL A 57 -11.26 12.94 21.25
C VAL A 57 -9.78 12.72 21.69
N GLY A 58 -8.95 13.76 21.92
CA GLY A 58 -7.52 13.57 22.28
C GLY A 58 -6.81 14.80 22.88
N ALA A 59 -5.57 14.68 23.39
CA ALA A 59 -4.81 15.77 24.07
C ALA A 59 -4.04 16.73 23.17
N ARG A 60 -3.87 16.32 21.92
CA ARG A 60 -3.35 17.09 20.80
C ARG A 60 -4.10 16.57 19.59
N SER A 61 -4.32 17.41 18.59
CA SER A 61 -4.80 16.93 17.31
C SER A 61 -4.29 17.84 16.20
N GLY A 62 -4.02 17.23 15.05
CA GLY A 62 -3.62 17.89 13.82
C GLY A 62 -4.66 17.59 12.76
N GLY A 63 -5.14 18.63 12.07
CA GLY A 63 -6.02 18.49 10.91
C GLY A 63 -5.31 18.96 9.64
N PHE A 64 -5.65 18.36 8.51
CA PHE A 64 -5.28 18.83 7.18
C PHE A 64 -6.25 19.90 6.73
N PHE A 65 -5.70 20.98 6.18
CA PHE A 65 -6.48 22.06 5.61
C PHE A 65 -5.90 22.44 4.25
N ASP A 66 -6.77 22.75 3.30
CA ASP A 66 -6.36 23.40 2.05
C ASP A 66 -6.52 24.92 2.16
N ALA A 67 -5.90 25.61 1.20
CA ALA A 67 -6.25 26.97 0.84
C ALA A 67 -7.78 27.12 0.66
N ASP A 68 -8.33 28.18 1.25
CA ASP A 68 -9.77 28.52 1.26
C ASP A 68 -10.69 27.51 1.96
N SER A 69 -10.18 26.75 2.93
CA SER A 69 -10.99 26.04 3.93
C SER A 69 -11.09 26.85 5.23
N THR A 70 -12.16 26.64 6.00
CA THR A 70 -12.28 27.17 7.37
C THR A 70 -12.24 26.00 8.34
N GLY A 71 -11.28 25.94 9.26
CA GLY A 71 -11.22 24.94 10.32
C GLY A 71 -11.83 25.45 11.62
N SER A 72 -12.61 24.65 12.38
CA SER A 72 -13.17 25.08 13.68
C SER A 72 -12.83 24.14 14.86
N ILE A 73 -11.88 24.50 15.73
CA ILE A 73 -11.56 23.65 16.90
C ILE A 73 -12.54 23.95 18.05
N VAL A 74 -13.19 22.92 18.63
CA VAL A 74 -14.16 23.08 19.74
C VAL A 74 -13.73 22.33 21.00
N PHE A 75 -13.18 23.04 21.98
CA PHE A 75 -12.74 22.43 23.25
C PHE A 75 -13.95 22.14 24.16
N ASN A 76 -14.13 20.90 24.60
CA ASN A 76 -15.14 20.49 25.59
C ASN A 76 -14.46 19.71 26.72
N LEU A 77 -14.64 20.12 27.97
CA LEU A 77 -14.12 19.41 29.15
C LEU A 77 -15.22 18.68 29.93
N PRO A 78 -14.88 17.58 30.65
CA PRO A 78 -15.78 16.95 31.61
C PRO A 78 -16.15 17.93 32.74
N SER A 79 -17.39 17.85 33.23
CA SER A 79 -17.87 18.68 34.35
C SER A 79 -17.03 18.46 35.62
N GLY A 80 -16.37 19.51 36.14
CA GLY A 80 -15.73 19.50 37.47
C GLY A 80 -14.25 19.93 37.57
N ALA A 81 -13.60 20.39 36.49
CA ALA A 81 -12.23 20.93 36.57
C ALA A 81 -12.21 22.35 37.17
N SER A 82 -11.28 22.65 38.08
CA SER A 82 -11.14 24.00 38.65
C SER A 82 -10.52 24.97 37.64
N ALA A 83 -11.06 26.19 37.61
CA ALA A 83 -10.77 27.22 36.61
C ALA A 83 -9.56 28.08 37.03
N THR A 84 -8.40 27.73 36.53
CA THR A 84 -7.33 28.70 36.26
C THR A 84 -7.24 28.87 34.75
N THR A 85 -7.19 30.10 34.25
CA THR A 85 -7.01 30.37 32.82
C THR A 85 -5.69 29.77 32.34
N GLU A 86 -5.72 29.04 31.23
CA GLU A 86 -4.54 28.35 30.68
C GLU A 86 -4.15 28.93 29.33
N MET A 87 -2.87 28.79 28.98
CA MET A 87 -2.34 29.21 27.69
C MET A 87 -2.37 28.03 26.70
N LEU A 88 -3.28 28.11 25.74
CA LEU A 88 -3.31 27.25 24.55
C LEU A 88 -2.34 27.82 23.51
N SER A 89 -1.44 27.00 22.99
CA SER A 89 -0.60 27.37 21.84
C SER A 89 -1.17 26.74 20.58
N LEU A 90 -1.58 27.55 19.62
CA LEU A 90 -2.07 27.12 18.32
C LEU A 90 -0.98 27.34 17.28
N THR A 91 -0.34 26.25 16.84
CA THR A 91 0.68 26.29 15.79
C THR A 91 0.07 25.89 14.46
N HIS A 92 0.08 26.81 13.52
CA HIS A 92 -0.18 26.54 12.11
C HIS A 92 1.15 26.23 11.43
N LEU A 93 1.20 25.15 10.63
CA LEU A 93 2.42 24.65 10.02
C LEU A 93 2.13 24.18 8.60
N VAL A 94 2.89 24.68 7.63
CA VAL A 94 2.80 24.27 6.23
C VAL A 94 4.01 23.41 5.90
N LEU A 95 3.82 22.10 5.72
CA LEU A 95 4.94 21.18 5.47
C LEU A 95 5.68 21.48 4.16
N ALA A 96 4.94 22.00 3.19
CA ALA A 96 5.36 22.31 1.84
C ALA A 96 6.33 23.50 1.73
N SER A 97 5.94 24.67 2.26
CA SER A 97 6.69 25.92 2.15
C SER A 97 7.65 26.15 3.30
N GLY A 98 7.47 25.43 4.40
CA GLY A 98 8.23 25.63 5.61
C GLY A 98 7.74 26.79 6.48
N ASP A 99 6.61 27.40 6.16
CA ASP A 99 6.00 28.45 6.98
C ASP A 99 5.36 27.87 8.23
N SER A 100 5.50 28.59 9.34
CA SER A 100 4.79 28.27 10.58
C SER A 100 4.46 29.53 11.36
N ALA A 101 3.27 29.56 11.96
CA ALA A 101 2.84 30.64 12.84
C ALA A 101 2.25 30.05 14.12
N THR A 102 2.74 30.50 15.29
CA THR A 102 2.19 30.10 16.58
C THR A 102 1.44 31.28 17.20
N THR A 103 0.18 31.05 17.54
CA THR A 103 -0.67 32.00 18.27
C THR A 103 -0.93 31.45 19.66
N HIS A 104 -0.77 32.29 20.69
CA HIS A 104 -1.10 31.93 22.06
C HIS A 104 -2.48 32.48 22.42
N ILE A 105 -3.33 31.62 22.97
CA ILE A 105 -4.71 31.92 23.33
C ILE A 105 -4.88 31.61 24.81
N ILE A 106 -5.30 32.60 25.59
CA ILE A 106 -5.71 32.37 26.98
C ILE A 106 -7.16 31.91 26.94
N TYR A 107 -7.45 30.74 27.52
CA TYR A 107 -8.81 30.22 27.58
C TYR A 107 -9.19 29.76 28.99
N ASP A 108 -10.48 29.83 29.29
CA ASP A 108 -11.04 29.26 30.52
C ASP A 108 -11.45 27.81 30.25
N PRO A 109 -10.80 26.81 30.91
CA PRO A 109 -11.16 25.41 30.75
C PRO A 109 -12.60 25.08 31.16
N ALA A 110 -13.29 25.93 31.92
CA ALA A 110 -14.71 25.78 32.25
C ALA A 110 -15.66 26.17 31.09
N THR A 111 -15.14 26.68 29.97
CA THR A 111 -15.92 27.18 28.83
C THR A 111 -15.60 26.45 27.54
N THR A 112 -16.57 26.41 26.61
CA THR A 112 -16.33 25.94 25.24
C THR A 112 -15.63 27.05 24.45
N LEU A 113 -14.38 26.79 24.02
CA LEU A 113 -13.67 27.65 23.08
C LEU A 113 -13.87 27.12 21.65
N THR A 114 -14.34 27.98 20.73
CA THR A 114 -14.37 27.69 19.29
C THR A 114 -13.36 28.58 18.57
N LEU A 115 -12.39 27.98 17.88
CA LEU A 115 -11.38 28.70 17.08
C LEU A 115 -11.62 28.47 15.60
N SER A 116 -11.97 29.53 14.87
CA SER A 116 -12.06 29.50 13.41
C SER A 116 -10.77 30.02 12.79
N VAL A 117 -10.08 29.20 12.00
CA VAL A 117 -8.86 29.60 11.27
C VAL A 117 -9.21 29.72 9.79
N LEU A 118 -8.95 30.90 9.22
CA LEU A 118 -9.19 31.21 7.81
C LEU A 118 -7.92 30.90 7.01
N VAL A 119 -7.99 29.97 6.07
CA VAL A 119 -6.79 29.42 5.39
C VAL A 119 -6.49 30.11 4.04
N GLU A 120 -7.28 31.12 3.65
CA GLU A 120 -7.16 31.86 2.37
C GLU A 120 -5.82 32.61 2.16
N SER A 121 -5.02 32.82 3.22
CA SER A 121 -3.80 33.63 3.15
C SER A 121 -2.49 32.84 3.05
N CYS A 122 -2.56 31.52 2.83
CA CYS A 122 -1.43 30.62 3.04
C CYS A 122 -1.02 29.81 1.78
N PRO A 123 0.25 29.39 1.67
CA PRO A 123 0.77 28.66 0.51
C PRO A 123 0.06 27.31 0.26
N LEU A 124 0.14 26.83 -0.98
CA LEU A 124 -0.35 25.51 -1.39
C LEU A 124 0.41 24.38 -0.68
N GLY A 125 -0.31 23.33 -0.26
CA GLY A 125 0.25 22.09 0.32
C GLY A 125 -0.41 21.67 1.64
N PRO A 126 -0.06 20.48 2.18
CA PRO A 126 -0.64 19.96 3.42
C PRO A 126 -0.31 20.88 4.60
N GLN A 127 -1.36 21.41 5.21
CA GLN A 127 -1.25 22.29 6.38
C GLN A 127 -1.68 21.55 7.63
N TYR A 128 -1.05 21.89 8.75
CA TYR A 128 -1.31 21.35 10.07
C TYR A 128 -1.69 22.47 11.00
N LEU A 129 -2.76 22.26 11.74
CA LEU A 129 -3.10 23.08 12.88
C LEU A 129 -2.94 22.24 14.13
N ILE A 130 -1.97 22.59 14.96
CA ILE A 130 -1.61 21.85 16.17
C ILE A 130 -1.94 22.73 17.35
N ALA A 131 -2.94 22.32 18.12
CA ALA A 131 -3.27 22.98 19.37
C ALA A 131 -2.61 22.22 20.52
N ARG A 132 -1.78 22.93 21.29
CA ARG A 132 -1.00 22.40 22.41
C ARG A 132 -1.43 23.07 23.70
N LEU A 133 -1.82 22.24 24.67
CA LEU A 133 -2.06 22.68 26.05
C LEU A 133 -0.80 22.53 26.91
N PRO A 134 -0.76 23.25 28.05
CA PRO A 134 0.31 23.09 29.05
C PRO A 134 0.32 21.70 29.67
N GLU A 135 -0.83 21.02 29.72
CA GLU A 135 -1.01 19.67 30.27
C GLU A 135 -1.85 18.79 29.32
N SER A 136 -1.60 17.49 29.31
CA SER A 136 -2.36 16.52 28.50
C SER A 136 -3.80 16.38 29.00
N ARG A 137 -4.79 16.68 28.16
CA ARG A 137 -6.24 16.61 28.51
C ARG A 137 -7.06 15.95 27.41
N ARG A 138 -8.28 15.49 27.70
CA ARG A 138 -9.17 14.95 26.67
C ARG A 138 -9.89 16.10 25.93
N MET A 139 -9.60 16.36 24.66
CA MET A 139 -10.21 17.45 23.87
C MET A 139 -11.11 16.92 22.76
N ARG A 140 -12.13 17.69 22.36
CA ARG A 140 -12.93 17.43 21.16
C ARG A 140 -12.44 18.30 19.99
N TRP A 141 -12.38 17.76 18.78
CA TRP A 141 -11.98 18.52 17.59
C TRP A 141 -13.01 18.38 16.48
N THR A 142 -13.23 19.48 15.76
CA THR A 142 -13.93 19.54 14.48
C THR A 142 -12.96 20.16 13.47
N TYR A 143 -12.80 19.60 12.30
CA TYR A 143 -12.03 20.22 11.22
C TYR A 143 -12.75 19.97 9.91
N PHE A 144 -12.53 20.87 8.95
CA PHE A 144 -13.09 20.78 7.61
C PHE A 144 -11.93 20.49 6.66
N THR A 145 -12.05 19.40 5.93
CA THR A 145 -11.12 19.08 4.85
C THR A 145 -11.75 19.57 3.56
N LYS A 146 -11.15 20.59 2.95
CA LYS A 146 -11.28 20.75 1.51
C LYS A 146 -10.31 19.74 0.89
N LYS A 147 -10.70 19.10 -0.22
CA LYS A 147 -9.81 18.18 -0.94
C LYS A 147 -8.89 19.01 -1.84
N PRO A 148 -7.56 18.82 -1.79
CA PRO A 148 -6.64 19.63 -2.58
C PRO A 148 -6.95 19.48 -4.06
N PRO A 149 -6.69 20.51 -4.89
CA PRO A 149 -6.66 20.31 -6.33
C PRO A 149 -5.64 19.21 -6.62
N MET A 150 -6.12 18.15 -7.25
CA MET A 150 -5.30 16.98 -7.56
C MET A 150 -4.11 17.39 -8.41
N LEU A 151 -2.91 16.97 -8.00
CA LEU A 151 -1.73 17.21 -8.80
C LEU A 151 -1.69 16.15 -9.93
N PRO A 152 -1.34 16.54 -11.16
CA PRO A 152 -1.13 15.59 -12.26
C PRO A 152 -0.06 14.56 -11.87
N ALA A 153 0.10 13.46 -12.62
CA ALA A 153 1.21 12.54 -12.36
C ALA A 153 2.57 13.29 -12.29
N PRO A 154 3.49 12.93 -11.38
CA PRO A 154 4.76 13.62 -11.23
C PRO A 154 5.60 13.43 -12.48
N THR A 155 6.08 14.55 -13.01
CA THR A 155 6.97 14.62 -14.17
C THR A 155 8.21 15.37 -13.75
N GLY A 156 9.40 14.83 -14.01
CA GLY A 156 10.66 15.50 -13.70
C GLY A 156 11.69 14.62 -12.99
N THR A 157 12.94 15.03 -13.00
CA THR A 157 14.03 14.37 -12.29
C THR A 157 14.33 15.11 -10.99
N VAL A 158 14.85 14.40 -10.00
CA VAL A 158 15.25 14.98 -8.72
C VAL A 158 16.53 14.30 -8.25
N ALA A 159 17.51 15.08 -7.82
CA ALA A 159 18.74 14.50 -7.33
C ALA A 159 18.50 13.79 -5.99
N ARG A 160 19.23 12.70 -5.74
CA ARG A 160 19.18 11.98 -4.46
C ARG A 160 19.43 12.89 -3.26
N ALA A 161 20.36 13.85 -3.39
CA ALA A 161 20.66 14.84 -2.35
C ALA A 161 19.46 15.76 -2.06
N ASP A 162 18.69 16.14 -3.08
CA ASP A 162 17.49 16.97 -2.90
C ASP A 162 16.38 16.18 -2.22
N LEU A 163 16.19 14.90 -2.59
CA LEU A 163 15.27 14.01 -1.88
C LEU A 163 15.68 13.87 -0.42
N ARG A 164 16.96 13.59 -0.14
CA ARG A 164 17.48 13.53 1.23
C ARG A 164 17.14 14.78 2.03
N GLU A 165 17.44 15.95 1.50
CA GLU A 165 17.17 17.23 2.16
C GLU A 165 15.66 17.46 2.38
N ARG A 166 14.81 17.14 1.40
CA ARG A 166 13.35 17.24 1.53
C ARG A 166 12.82 16.33 2.65
N PHE A 167 13.28 15.08 2.70
CA PHE A 167 12.84 14.11 3.69
C PHE A 167 13.43 14.38 5.07
N HIS A 168 14.64 14.95 5.16
CA HIS A 168 15.21 15.43 6.42
C HIS A 168 14.34 16.51 7.03
N ARG A 169 14.04 17.56 6.25
CA ARG A 169 13.16 18.66 6.68
C ARG A 169 11.76 18.15 7.03
N LEU A 170 11.23 17.22 6.25
CA LEU A 170 9.92 16.61 6.53
C LEU A 170 9.92 15.85 7.86
N ALA A 171 10.92 15.00 8.10
CA ALA A 171 11.07 14.26 9.34
C ALA A 171 11.18 15.21 10.54
N LEU A 172 12.09 16.19 10.48
CA LEU A 172 12.30 17.16 11.56
C LEU A 172 11.04 17.98 11.86
N ARG A 173 10.32 18.44 10.83
CA ARG A 173 9.13 19.27 11.01
C ARG A 173 7.93 18.47 11.44
N LYS A 174 7.57 17.40 10.70
CA LYS A 174 6.37 16.62 11.01
C LYS A 174 6.53 15.93 12.36
N LEU A 175 7.58 15.12 12.53
CA LEU A 175 7.78 14.37 13.76
C LEU A 175 8.04 15.33 14.93
N GLY A 176 8.78 16.42 14.73
CA GLY A 176 8.95 17.44 15.75
C GLY A 176 7.67 18.14 16.18
N ALA A 177 6.72 18.34 15.27
CA ALA A 177 5.44 18.97 15.59
C ALA A 177 4.47 18.02 16.34
N PHE A 178 4.61 16.71 16.12
CA PHE A 178 3.88 15.66 16.86
C PHE A 178 4.62 15.13 18.08
N PHE A 179 5.87 15.55 18.30
CA PHE A 179 6.68 15.12 19.42
C PHE A 179 6.16 15.70 20.73
N ASP A 180 6.03 14.83 21.72
CA ASP A 180 5.65 15.19 23.07
C ASP A 180 6.73 14.80 24.08
N ALA A 181 7.37 15.81 24.67
CA ALA A 181 8.34 15.60 25.73
C ALA A 181 7.69 15.06 27.02
N ASP A 182 6.42 15.35 27.26
CA ASP A 182 5.71 14.98 28.50
C ASP A 182 5.20 13.53 28.47
N THR A 183 4.93 13.00 27.27
CA THR A 183 4.54 11.61 27.02
C THR A 183 5.61 10.80 26.29
N THR A 184 6.82 11.36 26.22
CA THR A 184 8.08 10.71 25.81
C THR A 184 8.18 10.23 24.35
N GLY A 185 7.32 10.69 23.44
CA GLY A 185 7.32 10.22 22.05
C GLY A 185 6.45 11.00 21.06
N THR A 186 6.49 10.59 19.81
CA THR A 186 5.72 11.14 18.69
C THR A 186 4.32 10.51 18.63
N TRP A 187 3.33 11.38 18.37
CA TRP A 187 1.93 10.99 18.18
C TRP A 187 1.63 10.76 16.71
N LEU A 188 1.38 9.51 16.32
CA LEU A 188 0.94 9.17 14.95
C LEU A 188 -0.18 8.12 14.97
N ALA A 189 -1.29 8.43 15.65
CA ALA A 189 -2.53 7.66 15.52
C ALA A 189 -3.56 8.41 14.67
N ASN A 190 -4.07 7.76 13.61
CA ASN A 190 -5.15 8.29 12.77
C ASN A 190 -6.51 8.33 13.50
N SER A 191 -6.66 7.62 14.64
CA SER A 191 -7.87 7.59 15.47
C SER A 191 -7.52 7.69 16.95
N PRO A 192 -8.12 8.62 17.72
CA PRO A 192 -7.87 8.75 19.16
C PRO A 192 -8.44 7.59 20.01
N ASP A 193 -9.39 6.83 19.48
CA ASP A 193 -9.90 5.63 20.15
C ASP A 193 -8.87 4.48 20.10
N ALA A 194 -7.83 4.63 19.26
CA ALA A 194 -6.71 3.71 19.07
C ALA A 194 -5.37 4.39 19.41
N ASP A 195 -5.37 5.31 20.38
CA ASP A 195 -4.22 6.11 20.82
C ASP A 195 -2.98 5.27 21.13
N TYR A 196 -2.14 5.08 20.12
CA TYR A 196 -0.82 4.48 20.25
C TYR A 196 0.20 5.51 19.78
N HIS A 197 1.03 5.98 20.71
CA HIS A 197 2.33 6.53 20.38
C HIS A 197 3.16 5.36 19.86
N TRP A 198 3.84 5.52 18.73
CA TRP A 198 4.66 4.46 18.15
C TRP A 198 6.12 4.89 18.24
N MET A 199 6.85 4.30 19.19
CA MET A 199 8.30 4.43 19.31
C MET A 199 9.05 4.11 18.00
N ARG A 200 8.44 3.30 17.14
CA ARG A 200 8.89 3.11 15.74
C ARG A 200 9.23 4.44 15.07
N GLU A 201 8.37 5.44 15.21
CA GLU A 201 8.55 6.75 14.56
C GLU A 201 9.57 7.62 15.31
N ASP A 202 9.69 7.43 16.62
CA ASP A 202 10.66 8.13 17.46
C ASP A 202 12.10 7.82 17.08
N ILE A 203 12.42 6.55 16.75
CA ILE A 203 13.79 6.21 16.36
C ILE A 203 14.17 6.87 15.02
N TYR A 204 13.23 6.97 14.06
CA TYR A 204 13.48 7.66 12.79
C TYR A 204 13.63 9.17 12.97
N TYR A 205 12.85 9.75 13.89
CA TYR A 205 13.02 11.15 14.27
C TYR A 205 14.38 11.39 14.93
N ALA A 206 14.82 10.51 15.83
CA ALA A 206 16.12 10.59 16.47
C ALA A 206 17.27 10.55 15.45
N VAL A 207 17.19 9.67 14.44
CA VAL A 207 18.16 9.64 13.33
C VAL A 207 18.20 11.00 12.62
N ALA A 208 17.06 11.57 12.26
CA ALA A 208 17.00 12.88 11.60
C ALA A 208 17.60 14.00 12.47
N LEU A 209 17.36 13.95 13.79
CA LEU A 209 17.91 14.92 14.75
C LEU A 209 19.43 14.78 14.95
N LEU A 210 19.99 13.58 14.84
CA LEU A 210 21.45 13.35 14.96
C LEU A 210 22.22 13.97 13.80
N ASP A 211 21.60 14.06 12.62
CA ASP A 211 22.16 14.67 11.40
C ASP A 211 21.89 16.19 11.29
N ASP A 212 21.11 16.76 12.21
CA ASP A 212 20.89 18.21 12.28
C ASP A 212 22.14 18.92 12.87
N GLU A 213 22.33 20.21 12.63
CA GLU A 213 23.49 20.95 13.17
C GLU A 213 23.26 21.47 14.60
N SER A 214 22.03 21.37 15.10
CA SER A 214 21.61 21.95 16.38
C SER A 214 21.97 21.08 17.58
N SER A 215 22.71 21.66 18.53
CA SER A 215 22.97 20.98 19.83
C SER A 215 21.69 20.63 20.60
N ALA A 216 20.59 21.37 20.39
CA ALA A 216 19.31 21.04 21.00
C ALA A 216 18.68 19.79 20.35
N SER A 217 18.85 19.64 19.03
CA SER A 217 18.44 18.43 18.30
C SER A 217 19.25 17.23 18.75
N HIS A 218 20.57 17.36 18.90
CA HIS A 218 21.42 16.28 19.43
C HIS A 218 21.00 15.84 20.83
N ARG A 219 20.80 16.80 21.76
CA ARG A 219 20.31 16.47 23.11
C ARG A 219 18.99 15.72 23.06
N ARG A 220 18.04 16.20 22.26
CA ARG A 220 16.73 15.55 22.08
C ARG A 220 16.85 14.14 21.48
N ALA A 221 17.69 13.95 20.48
CA ALA A 221 17.91 12.64 19.88
C ALA A 221 18.43 11.64 20.92
N ASN A 222 19.39 12.07 21.73
CA ASN A 222 19.94 11.28 22.83
C ASN A 222 18.87 10.94 23.89
N ASP A 223 18.02 11.90 24.28
CA ASP A 223 16.90 11.65 25.20
C ASP A 223 15.89 10.64 24.65
N ILE A 224 15.54 10.73 23.37
CA ILE A 224 14.64 9.80 22.70
C ILE A 224 15.25 8.40 22.67
N LEU A 225 16.51 8.27 22.28
CA LEU A 225 17.19 6.97 22.19
C LEU A 225 17.33 6.30 23.56
N ARG A 226 17.61 7.06 24.62
CA ARG A 226 17.58 6.55 26.00
C ARG A 226 16.19 6.09 26.41
N THR A 227 15.15 6.88 26.09
CA THR A 227 13.75 6.52 26.35
C THR A 227 13.40 5.19 25.68
N ILE A 228 13.69 5.04 24.39
CA ILE A 228 13.44 3.81 23.63
C ILE A 228 14.21 2.64 24.25
N ALA A 229 15.51 2.82 24.53
CA ALA A 229 16.34 1.78 25.14
C ALA A 229 15.78 1.30 26.48
N ASN A 230 15.20 2.20 27.29
CA ASN A 230 14.65 1.90 28.60
C ASN A 230 13.20 1.40 28.57
N ALA A 231 12.44 1.70 27.53
CA ALA A 231 11.11 1.16 27.29
C ALA A 231 11.16 -0.22 26.63
N GLN A 232 11.68 -1.18 27.40
CA GLN A 232 11.85 -2.56 26.97
C GLN A 232 11.52 -3.51 28.14
N ASP A 233 10.92 -4.65 27.83
CA ASP A 233 10.79 -5.73 28.80
C ASP A 233 12.16 -6.37 29.05
N ARG A 234 12.75 -6.09 30.21
CA ARG A 234 14.07 -6.61 30.62
C ARG A 234 13.97 -7.80 31.58
N VAL A 235 12.78 -8.32 31.84
CA VAL A 235 12.58 -9.46 32.75
C VAL A 235 12.93 -10.75 32.02
N THR A 236 14.06 -11.37 32.34
CA THR A 236 14.60 -12.55 31.62
C THR A 236 13.71 -13.79 31.66
N THR A 237 12.76 -13.85 32.60
CA THR A 237 11.75 -14.92 32.73
C THR A 237 10.44 -14.61 32.00
N SER A 238 10.29 -13.40 31.46
CA SER A 238 9.09 -12.98 30.73
C SER A 238 9.03 -13.65 29.35
N SER A 239 7.83 -13.98 28.90
CA SER A 239 7.60 -14.48 27.52
C SER A 239 7.85 -13.40 26.45
N THR A 240 7.92 -12.14 26.85
CA THR A 240 8.22 -10.98 26.00
C THR A 240 9.59 -10.36 26.31
N TYR A 241 10.49 -11.10 26.98
CA TYR A 241 11.84 -10.62 27.25
C TYR A 241 12.53 -10.06 25.99
N GLY A 242 13.06 -8.84 26.09
CA GLY A 242 13.71 -8.11 25.02
C GLY A 242 12.75 -7.32 24.11
N TRP A 243 11.44 -7.46 24.26
CA TRP A 243 10.47 -6.72 23.43
C TRP A 243 10.42 -5.25 23.85
N PHE A 244 10.43 -4.35 22.87
CA PHE A 244 10.13 -2.94 23.08
C PHE A 244 8.63 -2.72 23.26
N PHE A 245 8.26 -1.68 24.00
CA PHE A 245 6.87 -1.24 24.09
C PHE A 245 6.50 -0.40 22.86
N THR A 246 5.19 -0.26 22.59
CA THR A 246 4.73 0.73 21.60
C THR A 246 5.01 2.15 22.07
N ASN A 247 4.84 2.41 23.37
CA ASN A 247 4.89 3.71 24.00
C ASN A 247 5.66 3.65 25.33
N ALA A 248 6.45 4.68 25.66
CA ALA A 248 7.17 4.75 26.94
C ALA A 248 6.27 5.18 28.10
N ALA A 249 5.15 5.86 27.81
CA ALA A 249 4.14 6.20 28.82
C ALA A 249 3.20 5.03 29.15
N ASP A 250 3.15 3.99 28.30
CA ASP A 250 2.31 2.79 28.50
C ASP A 250 3.13 1.50 28.39
N LEU A 251 3.73 1.12 29.51
CA LEU A 251 4.57 -0.08 29.64
C LEU A 251 3.76 -1.34 30.02
N ARG A 252 2.46 -1.40 29.68
CA ARG A 252 1.61 -2.55 30.02
C ARG A 252 1.77 -3.73 29.08
N VAL A 253 1.97 -3.48 27.79
CA VAL A 253 2.00 -4.53 26.76
C VAL A 253 3.18 -4.31 25.81
N PRO A 254 4.26 -5.11 25.92
CA PRO A 254 5.33 -5.11 24.92
C PRO A 254 4.79 -5.50 23.54
N ASN A 255 5.43 -5.01 22.48
CA ASN A 255 4.94 -5.19 21.11
C ASN A 255 6.03 -5.73 20.18
N ASN A 256 5.70 -6.83 19.52
CA ASN A 256 6.63 -7.49 18.62
C ASN A 256 6.96 -6.64 17.38
N ALA A 257 5.95 -6.02 16.78
CA ALA A 257 6.15 -5.20 15.59
C ALA A 257 7.08 -4.02 15.89
N SER A 258 6.82 -3.26 16.96
CA SER A 258 7.74 -2.20 17.42
C SER A 258 9.17 -2.73 17.55
N THR A 259 9.33 -3.93 18.10
CA THR A 259 10.64 -4.54 18.30
C THR A 259 11.40 -4.76 17.00
N PHE A 260 10.75 -5.34 15.99
CA PHE A 260 11.38 -5.62 14.70
C PHE A 260 11.69 -4.36 13.89
N PHE A 261 10.95 -3.26 14.04
CA PHE A 261 11.26 -2.00 13.38
C PHE A 261 12.37 -1.18 14.09
N LEU A 262 12.42 -1.22 15.42
CA LEU A 262 13.39 -0.46 16.23
C LEU A 262 14.78 -1.10 16.21
N ALA A 263 14.84 -2.43 16.34
CA ALA A 263 16.08 -3.15 16.56
C ALA A 263 17.14 -3.00 15.44
N PRO A 264 16.78 -3.01 14.14
CA PRO A 264 17.77 -2.85 13.07
C PRO A 264 18.45 -1.47 13.10
N ILE A 265 17.69 -0.40 13.35
CA ILE A 265 18.24 0.96 13.48
C ILE A 265 19.10 1.08 14.73
N LEU A 266 18.64 0.53 15.86
CA LEU A 266 19.42 0.50 17.10
C LEU A 266 20.75 -0.21 16.90
N ALA A 267 20.75 -1.36 16.21
CA ALA A 267 21.94 -2.13 15.88
C ALA A 267 22.90 -1.32 15.01
N HIS A 268 22.40 -0.69 13.93
CA HIS A 268 23.22 0.15 13.07
C HIS A 268 23.86 1.31 13.84
N LEU A 269 23.10 2.05 14.65
CA LEU A 269 23.64 3.17 15.43
C LEU A 269 24.65 2.70 16.49
N CYS A 270 24.51 1.48 17.03
CA CYS A 270 25.51 0.90 17.92
C CYS A 270 26.82 0.56 17.20
N LEU A 271 26.74 0.14 15.94
CA LEU A 271 27.87 -0.22 15.09
C LEU A 271 28.58 1.03 14.54
N ASN A 272 27.79 1.98 14.04
CA ASN A 272 28.23 3.20 13.36
C ASN A 272 27.72 4.45 14.13
N PRO A 273 28.18 4.70 15.37
CA PRO A 273 27.70 5.82 16.16
C PRO A 273 28.14 7.15 15.55
N PRO A 274 27.21 8.07 15.21
CA PRO A 274 27.58 9.41 14.77
C PRO A 274 28.23 10.18 15.92
N ALA A 275 29.07 11.18 15.59
CA ALA A 275 29.77 11.98 16.60
C ALA A 275 28.83 12.75 17.55
N THR A 276 27.58 12.93 17.15
CA THR A 276 26.51 13.61 17.90
C THR A 276 25.80 12.69 18.90
N LEU A 277 26.10 11.38 18.89
CA LEU A 277 25.59 10.40 19.85
C LEU A 277 26.47 10.38 21.10
N GLU A 278 25.87 10.65 22.26
CA GLU A 278 26.59 10.64 23.55
C GLU A 278 27.02 9.22 23.93
N ALA A 279 28.21 9.10 24.52
CA ALA A 279 28.75 7.81 24.95
C ALA A 279 27.85 7.09 25.96
N THR A 280 27.15 7.83 26.83
CA THR A 280 26.18 7.29 27.79
C THR A 280 24.95 6.70 27.09
N THR A 281 24.38 7.43 26.12
CA THR A 281 23.28 6.95 25.28
C THR A 281 23.68 5.69 24.51
N LEU A 282 24.86 5.69 23.89
CA LEU A 282 25.40 4.53 23.18
C LEU A 282 25.54 3.31 24.10
N ALA A 283 25.98 3.51 25.35
CA ALA A 283 26.07 2.43 26.32
C ALA A 283 24.68 1.83 26.67
N GLU A 284 23.68 2.69 26.90
CA GLU A 284 22.29 2.24 27.15
C GLU A 284 21.70 1.50 25.95
N MET A 285 21.92 2.01 24.73
CA MET A 285 21.49 1.38 23.50
C MET A 285 22.12 -0.01 23.32
N ARG A 286 23.41 -0.17 23.64
CA ARG A 286 24.10 -1.48 23.59
C ARG A 286 23.50 -2.48 24.57
N VAL A 287 23.09 -2.03 25.76
CA VAL A 287 22.37 -2.89 26.73
C VAL A 287 21.00 -3.29 26.19
N ALA A 288 20.22 -2.33 25.66
CA ALA A 288 18.92 -2.63 25.07
C ALA A 288 19.02 -3.59 23.87
N LEU A 289 20.02 -3.38 23.00
CA LEU A 289 20.31 -4.26 21.88
C LEU A 289 20.66 -5.68 22.35
N ARG A 290 21.44 -5.83 23.42
CA ARG A 290 21.73 -7.14 24.01
C ARG A 290 20.45 -7.86 24.43
N HIS A 291 19.55 -7.18 25.15
CA HIS A 291 18.27 -7.76 25.54
C HIS A 291 17.41 -8.19 24.34
N VAL A 292 17.34 -7.36 23.29
CA VAL A 292 16.64 -7.72 22.04
C VAL A 292 17.27 -8.97 21.40
N VAL A 293 18.60 -9.00 21.29
CA VAL A 293 19.33 -10.11 20.66
C VAL A 293 19.09 -11.41 21.42
N ASP A 294 19.24 -11.39 22.75
CA ASP A 294 19.13 -12.59 23.57
C ASP A 294 17.69 -13.08 23.72
N GLY A 295 16.73 -12.15 23.84
CA GLY A 295 15.32 -12.46 24.10
C GLY A 295 14.50 -12.70 22.85
N VAL A 296 14.84 -12.04 21.74
CA VAL A 296 14.01 -12.01 20.52
C VAL A 296 14.78 -12.50 19.31
N MET A 297 15.87 -11.84 18.93
CA MET A 297 16.46 -12.04 17.59
C MET A 297 17.15 -13.39 17.46
N SER A 298 17.79 -13.88 18.52
CA SER A 298 18.41 -15.22 18.54
C SER A 298 17.38 -16.35 18.65
N ARG A 299 16.09 -16.04 18.86
CA ARG A 299 15.05 -17.02 19.18
C ARG A 299 13.82 -16.97 18.27
N PHE A 300 13.67 -15.95 17.43
CA PHE A 300 12.49 -15.82 16.59
C PHE A 300 12.37 -17.01 15.63
N SER A 301 11.13 -17.50 15.53
CA SER A 301 10.77 -18.72 14.80
C SER A 301 9.95 -18.45 13.54
N PHE A 302 9.79 -17.19 13.14
CA PHE A 302 9.20 -16.86 11.84
C PHE A 302 10.01 -17.52 10.72
N GLY A 303 9.31 -18.20 9.80
CA GLY A 303 9.94 -18.75 8.61
C GLY A 303 10.28 -17.65 7.60
N PRO A 304 11.14 -17.95 6.60
CA PRO A 304 11.55 -16.97 5.57
C PRO A 304 10.41 -16.49 4.67
N ILE A 305 9.24 -17.12 4.75
CA ILE A 305 8.01 -16.70 4.07
C ILE A 305 7.44 -15.40 4.68
N TYR A 306 7.72 -15.13 5.96
CA TYR A 306 7.34 -13.88 6.62
C TYR A 306 8.48 -12.85 6.52
N GLU A 307 8.74 -12.43 5.28
CA GLU A 307 9.97 -11.77 4.82
C GLU A 307 10.36 -10.53 5.64
N ASN A 308 9.48 -9.54 5.82
CA ASN A 308 9.85 -8.28 6.49
C ASN A 308 10.49 -8.48 7.88
N PHE A 309 9.84 -9.23 8.77
CA PHE A 309 10.35 -9.53 10.11
C PHE A 309 11.54 -10.47 10.04
N TYR A 310 11.51 -11.44 9.11
CA TYR A 310 12.61 -12.36 8.93
C TYR A 310 13.91 -11.64 8.60
N PHE A 311 13.87 -10.72 7.62
CA PHE A 311 15.04 -9.95 7.20
C PHE A 311 15.41 -8.88 8.23
N MET A 312 14.46 -8.19 8.86
CA MET A 312 14.79 -7.23 9.94
C MET A 312 15.49 -7.90 11.12
N GLY A 313 15.01 -9.07 11.55
CA GLY A 313 15.64 -9.84 12.61
C GLY A 313 17.01 -10.38 12.21
N THR A 314 17.15 -10.85 10.97
CA THR A 314 18.43 -11.35 10.44
C THR A 314 19.46 -10.23 10.28
N ALA A 315 19.06 -9.04 9.80
CA ALA A 315 19.88 -7.84 9.78
C ALA A 315 20.36 -7.47 11.19
N THR A 316 19.44 -7.43 12.15
CA THR A 316 19.79 -7.13 13.55
C THR A 316 20.82 -8.11 14.09
N LEU A 317 20.70 -9.42 13.83
CA LEU A 317 21.69 -10.43 14.24
C LEU A 317 23.06 -10.20 13.59
N ALA A 318 23.09 -9.98 12.27
CA ALA A 318 24.34 -9.78 11.53
C ALA A 318 25.10 -8.54 12.02
N ILE A 319 24.37 -7.46 12.30
CA ILE A 319 24.94 -6.21 12.81
C ILE A 319 25.38 -6.38 14.26
N ALA A 320 24.54 -6.99 15.11
CA ALA A 320 24.87 -7.24 16.51
C ALA A 320 26.12 -8.12 16.70
N ALA A 321 26.34 -9.09 15.79
CA ALA A 321 27.56 -9.89 15.77
C ALA A 321 28.82 -9.03 15.74
N ARG A 322 28.80 -7.93 14.97
CA ARG A 322 29.91 -6.96 14.90
C ARG A 322 29.95 -6.04 16.11
N VAL A 323 28.79 -5.58 16.57
CA VAL A 323 28.68 -4.68 17.74
C VAL A 323 29.29 -5.33 18.99
N PHE A 324 29.10 -6.64 19.15
CA PHE A 324 29.52 -7.41 20.32
C PHE A 324 30.72 -8.33 20.09
N ASP A 325 31.26 -8.38 18.87
CA ASP A 325 32.34 -9.31 18.48
C ASP A 325 31.99 -10.78 18.78
N GLU A 326 30.79 -11.20 18.37
CA GLU A 326 30.22 -12.54 18.62
C GLU A 326 30.00 -13.32 17.31
N PRO A 327 30.95 -14.17 16.89
CA PRO A 327 30.86 -14.94 15.64
C PRO A 327 29.64 -15.85 15.56
N ALA A 328 29.15 -16.36 16.69
CA ALA A 328 27.96 -17.23 16.73
C ALA A 328 26.69 -16.51 16.22
N LEU A 329 26.58 -15.19 16.44
CA LEU A 329 25.47 -14.39 15.91
C LEU A 329 25.59 -14.23 14.38
N ALA A 330 26.81 -14.06 13.87
CA ALA A 330 27.07 -14.01 12.43
C ALA A 330 26.76 -15.35 11.75
N ASP A 331 27.15 -16.47 12.36
CA ASP A 331 26.83 -17.82 11.86
C ASP A 331 25.31 -18.07 11.85
N LEU A 332 24.58 -17.59 12.87
CA LEU A 332 23.13 -17.66 12.91
C LEU A 332 22.49 -16.81 11.81
N ALA A 333 22.97 -15.59 11.60
CA ALA A 333 22.50 -14.73 10.51
C ALA A 333 22.75 -15.36 9.13
N ARG A 334 23.96 -15.91 8.90
CA ARG A 334 24.30 -16.64 7.66
C ARG A 334 23.38 -17.83 7.45
N THR A 335 23.10 -18.60 8.50
CA THR A 335 22.18 -19.75 8.45
C THR A 335 20.77 -19.31 8.05
N LYS A 336 20.28 -18.18 8.60
CA LYS A 336 18.98 -17.61 8.22
C LYS A 336 18.98 -17.13 6.77
N MET A 337 20.03 -16.45 6.31
CA MET A 337 20.13 -16.03 4.90
C MET A 337 20.17 -17.20 3.92
N ARG A 338 20.91 -18.27 4.23
CA ARG A 338 20.86 -19.53 3.44
C ARG A 338 19.46 -20.14 3.43
N GLY A 339 18.75 -20.09 4.56
CA GLY A 339 17.37 -20.55 4.67
C GLY A 339 16.41 -19.74 3.80
N ALA A 340 16.52 -18.40 3.83
CA ALA A 340 15.79 -17.50 2.96
C ALA A 340 16.08 -17.77 1.47
N TRP A 341 17.36 -17.88 1.10
CA TRP A 341 17.77 -18.16 -0.27
C TRP A 341 17.24 -19.51 -0.78
N SER A 342 17.41 -20.57 0.02
CA SER A 342 16.93 -21.91 -0.34
C SER A 342 15.41 -21.96 -0.49
N SER A 343 14.71 -21.14 0.30
CA SER A 343 13.26 -21.01 0.21
C SER A 343 12.86 -20.18 -1.01
N PHE A 344 13.62 -19.14 -1.34
CA PHE A 344 13.36 -18.23 -2.45
C PHE A 344 13.54 -18.90 -3.81
N LEU A 345 14.65 -19.60 -4.03
CA LEU A 345 15.05 -20.19 -5.32
C LEU A 345 13.93 -20.95 -6.06
N PRO A 346 13.27 -21.96 -5.47
CA PRO A 346 12.24 -22.75 -6.18
C PRO A 346 10.94 -21.98 -6.43
N ASN A 347 10.70 -20.89 -5.71
CA ASN A 347 9.51 -20.06 -5.86
C ASN A 347 9.74 -18.98 -6.91
N GLY A 348 10.92 -18.38 -6.89
CA GLY A 348 11.37 -17.49 -7.92
C GLY A 348 10.73 -16.12 -7.89
N ALA A 349 10.20 -15.62 -6.77
CA ALA A 349 9.91 -14.21 -6.50
C ALA A 349 9.67 -14.00 -5.00
N HIS A 350 9.79 -12.76 -4.53
CA HIS A 350 9.53 -12.42 -3.12
C HIS A 350 8.06 -12.68 -2.76
N VAL A 351 7.81 -13.12 -1.52
CA VAL A 351 6.44 -13.18 -0.96
C VAL A 351 5.82 -11.78 -0.96
N GLU A 352 6.62 -10.76 -0.71
CA GLU A 352 6.19 -9.35 -0.65
C GLU A 352 6.20 -8.63 -2.00
N SER A 353 6.59 -9.29 -3.11
CA SER A 353 6.55 -8.71 -4.47
C SER A 353 5.17 -8.17 -4.87
N ASN A 354 4.11 -8.72 -4.27
CA ASN A 354 2.72 -8.36 -4.49
C ASN A 354 2.11 -7.42 -3.42
N SER A 355 2.94 -6.86 -2.55
CA SER A 355 2.51 -5.93 -1.51
C SER A 355 3.19 -4.58 -1.72
N PRO A 356 2.45 -3.55 -2.18
CA PRO A 356 3.01 -2.21 -2.33
C PRO A 356 3.48 -1.60 -1.01
N VAL A 357 2.98 -2.11 0.12
CA VAL A 357 3.35 -1.65 1.46
C VAL A 357 4.67 -2.29 1.94
N TYR A 358 4.83 -3.60 1.78
CA TYR A 358 5.93 -4.32 2.42
C TYR A 358 7.16 -4.52 1.54
N ILE A 359 7.04 -4.49 0.21
CA ILE A 359 8.19 -4.63 -0.68
C ILE A 359 9.32 -3.64 -0.33
N GLY A 360 8.98 -2.38 -0.02
CA GLY A 360 9.95 -1.38 0.43
C GLY A 360 10.54 -1.66 1.82
N VAL A 361 9.79 -2.29 2.72
CA VAL A 361 10.26 -2.68 4.06
C VAL A 361 11.27 -3.82 3.96
N THR A 362 10.99 -4.83 3.14
CA THR A 362 11.96 -5.92 2.87
C THR A 362 13.20 -5.41 2.16
N ALA A 363 13.06 -4.54 1.16
CA ALA A 363 14.21 -3.90 0.50
C ALA A 363 15.07 -3.12 1.50
N TRP A 364 14.45 -2.42 2.46
CA TRP A 364 15.17 -1.76 3.54
C TRP A 364 15.93 -2.74 4.44
N ALA A 365 15.29 -3.81 4.90
CA ALA A 365 15.97 -4.79 5.76
C ALA A 365 17.16 -5.46 5.06
N LEU A 366 17.01 -5.80 3.77
CA LEU A 366 18.09 -6.34 2.94
C LEU A 366 19.23 -5.32 2.74
N SER A 367 18.90 -4.03 2.55
CA SER A 367 19.92 -2.99 2.41
C SER A 367 20.83 -2.87 3.64
N LEU A 368 20.28 -3.06 4.85
CA LEU A 368 21.07 -3.07 6.08
C LEU A 368 22.04 -4.26 6.14
N LEU A 369 21.65 -5.42 5.60
CA LEU A 369 22.54 -6.58 5.50
C LEU A 369 23.69 -6.32 4.52
N VAL A 370 23.38 -5.74 3.35
CA VAL A 370 24.41 -5.38 2.35
C VAL A 370 25.39 -4.36 2.92
N GLU A 371 24.91 -3.39 3.69
CA GLU A 371 25.73 -2.33 4.24
C GLU A 371 26.57 -2.75 5.45
N ASP A 372 25.97 -3.43 6.42
CA ASP A 372 26.56 -3.60 7.74
C ASP A 372 26.95 -5.04 8.09
N ALA A 373 26.58 -6.05 7.31
CA ALA A 373 27.06 -7.41 7.58
C ALA A 373 28.57 -7.53 7.26
N GLN A 374 29.29 -8.32 8.05
CA GLN A 374 30.71 -8.60 7.79
C GLN A 374 30.92 -9.87 6.95
N ASP A 375 29.96 -10.80 7.00
CA ASP A 375 30.07 -12.10 6.36
C ASP A 375 29.80 -11.99 4.85
N THR A 376 30.79 -12.34 4.02
CA THR A 376 30.73 -12.15 2.57
C THR A 376 29.60 -12.94 1.90
N GLU A 377 29.28 -14.13 2.42
CA GLU A 377 28.17 -14.92 1.89
C GLU A 377 26.81 -14.30 2.25
N THR A 378 26.64 -13.85 3.49
CA THR A 378 25.46 -13.11 3.95
C THR A 378 25.22 -11.87 3.09
N VAL A 379 26.28 -11.09 2.81
CA VAL A 379 26.20 -9.91 1.93
C VAL A 379 25.79 -10.31 0.52
N ALA A 380 26.46 -11.29 -0.09
CA ALA A 380 26.15 -11.71 -1.46
C ALA A 380 24.73 -12.27 -1.62
N LEU A 381 24.23 -13.02 -0.63
CA LEU A 381 22.83 -13.48 -0.60
C LEU A 381 21.84 -12.32 -0.42
N ALA A 382 22.18 -11.34 0.43
CA ALA A 382 21.35 -10.15 0.60
C ALA A 382 21.30 -9.32 -0.69
N GLU A 383 22.43 -9.17 -1.41
CA GLU A 383 22.49 -8.52 -2.71
C GLU A 383 21.66 -9.25 -3.77
N GLN A 384 21.74 -10.59 -3.84
CA GLN A 384 20.88 -11.40 -4.72
C GLN A 384 19.40 -11.14 -4.49
N LEU A 385 18.95 -11.24 -3.25
CA LEU A 385 17.56 -11.00 -2.89
C LEU A 385 17.17 -9.53 -3.14
N LEU A 386 18.04 -8.57 -2.81
CA LEU A 386 17.77 -7.15 -3.02
C LEU A 386 17.69 -6.77 -4.51
N GLN A 387 18.60 -7.22 -5.36
CA GLN A 387 18.46 -6.97 -6.79
C GLN A 387 17.19 -7.62 -7.32
N ARG A 388 16.87 -8.80 -6.82
CA ARG A 388 15.72 -9.54 -7.29
C ARG A 388 14.38 -8.92 -6.87
N ILE A 389 14.31 -8.27 -5.71
CA ILE A 389 13.13 -7.48 -5.32
C ILE A 389 12.95 -6.28 -6.23
N PHE A 390 14.04 -5.67 -6.70
CA PHE A 390 13.98 -4.59 -7.68
C PHE A 390 13.55 -5.07 -9.06
N VAL A 391 13.93 -6.29 -9.48
CA VAL A 391 13.40 -6.90 -10.70
C VAL A 391 11.89 -7.12 -10.59
N ASP A 392 11.42 -7.67 -9.47
CA ASP A 392 9.99 -7.89 -9.21
C ASP A 392 9.23 -6.54 -9.23
N LEU A 393 9.77 -5.52 -8.53
CA LEU A 393 9.24 -4.15 -8.54
C LEU A 393 9.19 -3.56 -9.95
N ALA A 394 10.27 -3.69 -10.72
CA ALA A 394 10.35 -3.19 -12.08
C ALA A 394 9.31 -3.89 -12.96
N ALA A 395 9.12 -5.21 -12.85
CA ALA A 395 8.20 -5.96 -13.70
C ALA A 395 6.76 -5.43 -13.63
N PHE A 396 6.32 -4.97 -12.47
CA PHE A 396 4.99 -4.40 -12.28
C PHE A 396 4.96 -2.86 -12.24
N HIS A 397 6.04 -2.17 -12.59
CA HIS A 397 6.04 -0.71 -12.63
C HIS A 397 5.36 -0.14 -13.89
N GLN A 398 4.61 0.96 -13.75
CA GLN A 398 4.16 1.79 -14.86
C GLN A 398 5.04 3.05 -14.97
N PRO A 399 5.99 3.12 -15.93
CA PRO A 399 6.93 4.23 -16.05
C PRO A 399 6.26 5.58 -16.30
N ALA A 400 5.18 5.61 -17.10
CA ALA A 400 4.46 6.85 -17.40
C ALA A 400 3.87 7.52 -16.14
N LEU A 401 3.58 6.70 -15.13
CA LEU A 401 2.92 7.11 -13.89
C LEU A 401 3.80 6.95 -12.68
N ARG A 402 5.04 6.47 -12.83
CA ARG A 402 6.02 6.32 -11.75
C ARG A 402 5.48 5.59 -10.52
N GLN A 403 4.72 4.53 -10.74
CA GLN A 403 4.09 3.73 -9.68
C GLN A 403 4.04 2.25 -10.00
N GLN A 404 3.84 1.45 -8.95
CA GLN A 404 3.48 0.05 -9.13
C GLN A 404 2.06 -0.10 -9.67
N ALA A 405 1.94 -1.02 -10.62
CA ALA A 405 0.70 -1.57 -11.13
C ALA A 405 0.47 -2.96 -10.50
N GLY A 406 -0.78 -3.40 -10.45
CA GLY A 406 -1.16 -4.70 -9.92
C GLY A 406 -0.63 -5.87 -10.75
N PRO A 407 -0.92 -7.11 -10.35
CA PRO A 407 -1.85 -7.49 -9.29
C PRO A 407 -1.30 -7.17 -7.90
N PHE A 408 -2.12 -6.92 -6.88
CA PHE A 408 -1.70 -6.88 -5.46
C PHE A 408 -2.60 -7.79 -4.62
N SER A 409 -2.01 -8.54 -3.67
CA SER A 409 -2.77 -9.46 -2.79
C SER A 409 -2.83 -9.00 -1.34
N ARG A 410 -1.99 -8.03 -0.96
CA ARG A 410 -1.88 -7.46 0.39
C ARG A 410 -1.80 -5.95 0.29
N VAL A 411 -2.97 -5.36 0.11
CA VAL A 411 -3.22 -3.92 0.10
C VAL A 411 -4.06 -3.62 1.35
N TYR A 412 -3.53 -2.83 2.26
CA TYR A 412 -4.31 -2.33 3.40
C TYR A 412 -5.05 -1.07 2.97
N GLU A 413 -6.35 -1.00 3.28
CA GLU A 413 -7.20 0.16 2.98
C GLU A 413 -7.13 0.56 1.49
N ASP A 414 -7.18 1.87 1.19
CA ASP A 414 -6.96 2.44 -0.14
C ASP A 414 -5.49 2.47 -0.56
N GLY A 415 -4.72 1.43 -0.22
CA GLY A 415 -3.38 1.16 -0.77
C GLY A 415 -3.35 0.95 -2.28
N LEU A 416 -4.50 1.15 -2.95
CA LEU A 416 -4.67 1.75 -4.27
C LEU A 416 -3.54 2.71 -4.69
N ARG A 417 -3.02 3.46 -3.72
CA ARG A 417 -1.87 4.33 -3.90
C ARG A 417 -0.58 3.60 -3.55
N GLY A 418 -0.19 2.59 -4.33
CA GLY A 418 1.22 2.19 -4.43
C GLY A 418 2.17 3.38 -4.69
N ALA A 419 1.61 4.54 -5.02
CA ALA A 419 2.12 5.91 -4.91
C ALA A 419 2.70 6.36 -3.56
N ALA A 420 2.25 5.83 -2.43
CA ALA A 420 2.33 6.52 -1.15
C ALA A 420 2.85 5.61 -0.02
N GLY A 421 4.16 5.36 -0.01
CA GLY A 421 4.81 4.57 1.03
C GLY A 421 6.31 4.41 0.77
N LEU A 422 6.98 3.63 1.63
CA LEU A 422 8.42 3.38 1.51
C LEU A 422 8.81 2.84 0.12
N THR A 423 7.97 2.03 -0.52
CA THR A 423 8.17 1.54 -1.89
C THR A 423 8.22 2.66 -2.93
N ALA A 424 7.27 3.60 -2.88
CA ALA A 424 7.23 4.72 -3.81
C ALA A 424 8.42 5.64 -3.60
N PHE A 425 8.77 5.91 -2.34
CA PHE A 425 9.96 6.68 -1.98
C PHE A 425 11.24 6.00 -2.49
N LEU A 426 11.41 4.70 -2.23
CA LEU A 426 12.56 3.93 -2.72
C LEU A 426 12.62 3.96 -4.25
N THR A 427 11.48 3.85 -4.93
CA THR A 427 11.42 3.95 -6.39
C THR A 427 11.87 5.33 -6.87
N ALA A 428 11.33 6.40 -6.30
CA ALA A 428 11.73 7.78 -6.63
C ALA A 428 13.23 8.01 -6.41
N LEU A 429 13.76 7.44 -5.33
CA LEU A 429 15.15 7.55 -4.92
C LEU A 429 16.11 6.78 -5.86
N GLU A 430 15.80 5.52 -6.17
CA GLU A 430 16.61 4.68 -7.06
C GLU A 430 16.51 5.14 -8.54
N LEU A 431 15.40 5.75 -8.92
CA LEU A 431 15.20 6.31 -10.25
C LEU A 431 15.58 7.80 -10.35
N GLU A 432 15.94 8.49 -9.26
CA GLU A 432 16.19 9.94 -9.26
C GLU A 432 15.08 10.73 -9.99
N GLN A 433 13.83 10.37 -9.69
CA GLN A 433 12.62 10.91 -10.30
C GLN A 433 11.68 11.44 -9.24
N GLU A 434 11.00 12.55 -9.55
CA GLU A 434 9.89 13.01 -8.70
C GLU A 434 8.84 11.89 -8.61
N GLY A 435 8.56 11.41 -7.40
CA GLY A 435 7.52 10.43 -7.12
C GLY A 435 6.31 11.05 -6.42
N TYR A 436 5.41 10.18 -5.96
CA TYR A 436 4.21 10.58 -5.22
C TYR A 436 4.46 10.77 -3.73
N ASP A 437 5.68 10.48 -3.30
CA ASP A 437 6.26 10.71 -1.97
C ASP A 437 6.66 12.18 -1.75
N ALA A 438 6.54 13.04 -2.78
CA ALA A 438 6.86 14.46 -2.69
C ALA A 438 6.07 15.17 -1.56
N PRO A 439 6.70 16.03 -0.73
CA PRO A 439 6.04 16.69 0.40
C PRO A 439 4.73 17.44 0.07
N MET A 440 4.62 18.00 -1.15
CA MET A 440 3.40 18.69 -1.61
C MET A 440 2.21 17.74 -1.77
N ARG A 441 2.46 16.45 -1.98
CA ARG A 441 1.47 15.38 -2.19
C ARG A 441 1.14 14.61 -0.91
N LEU A 442 1.73 14.97 0.24
CA LEU A 442 1.40 14.28 1.51
C LEU A 442 -0.08 14.39 1.84
N ALA A 443 -0.76 15.48 1.46
CA ALA A 443 -2.21 15.64 1.59
C ALA A 443 -2.98 14.54 0.84
N GLU A 444 -2.49 14.14 -0.35
CA GLU A 444 -3.00 12.98 -1.07
C GLU A 444 -2.85 11.76 -0.16
N MET A 445 -1.66 11.44 0.33
CA MET A 445 -1.40 10.24 1.15
C MET A 445 -2.33 10.14 2.38
N PHE A 446 -2.64 11.27 3.05
CA PHE A 446 -3.60 11.30 4.17
C PHE A 446 -5.05 11.06 3.75
N GLU A 447 -5.50 11.63 2.63
CA GLU A 447 -6.83 11.33 2.06
C GLU A 447 -6.97 9.84 1.70
N ALA A 448 -5.86 9.16 1.44
CA ALA A 448 -5.83 7.71 1.25
C ALA A 448 -6.03 6.91 2.54
N GLN A 449 -6.22 7.59 3.67
CA GLN A 449 -6.19 7.03 5.04
C GLN A 449 -4.90 6.31 5.43
N HIS A 450 -3.90 6.30 4.55
CA HIS A 450 -2.56 5.87 4.89
C HIS A 450 -2.01 6.73 6.02
N THR A 451 -1.71 6.11 7.16
CA THR A 451 -0.71 6.66 8.04
C THR A 451 0.53 6.83 7.19
N LEU A 452 1.01 8.07 7.10
CA LEU A 452 2.38 8.34 6.67
C LEU A 452 3.32 7.72 7.71
N ASP A 453 3.44 6.41 7.62
CA ASP A 453 4.51 5.64 8.19
C ASP A 453 5.73 6.09 7.40
N ILE A 454 6.48 7.06 7.93
CA ILE A 454 7.77 7.52 7.37
C ILE A 454 8.83 6.46 7.75
N ASN A 455 8.44 5.20 7.62
CA ASN A 455 9.24 4.01 7.50
C ASN A 455 10.44 4.38 6.63
N PRO A 456 11.64 4.08 7.11
CA PRO A 456 12.93 4.79 7.08
C PRO A 456 13.27 5.68 5.85
N CYS A 457 12.38 6.56 5.38
CA CYS A 457 12.60 7.31 4.13
C CYS A 457 13.85 8.21 4.22
N TYR A 458 13.96 9.00 5.30
CA TYR A 458 15.15 9.83 5.52
C TYR A 458 16.42 8.98 5.56
N TRP A 459 16.40 7.89 6.32
CA TRP A 459 17.51 6.95 6.40
C TRP A 459 17.91 6.39 5.03
N GLN A 460 16.95 5.96 4.23
CA GLN A 460 17.22 5.42 2.91
C GLN A 460 17.82 6.48 1.98
N ALA A 461 17.35 7.72 2.10
CA ALA A 461 17.90 8.85 1.36
C ALA A 461 19.39 9.12 1.62
N THR A 462 19.92 8.73 2.80
CA THR A 462 21.33 8.94 3.14
C THR A 462 22.28 7.88 2.57
N ARG A 463 21.74 6.76 2.06
CA ARG A 463 22.52 5.65 1.49
C ARG A 463 22.83 5.86 0.02
N PRO A 464 23.83 5.17 -0.58
CA PRO A 464 24.01 5.15 -2.03
C PRO A 464 22.89 4.38 -2.75
N PRO A 465 22.75 4.53 -4.09
CA PRO A 465 21.86 3.69 -4.88
C PRO A 465 22.13 2.21 -4.67
N LEU A 466 21.06 1.45 -4.52
CA LEU A 466 21.09 0.01 -4.27
C LEU A 466 20.64 -0.79 -5.49
N MET A 467 19.87 -0.18 -6.39
CA MET A 467 19.35 -0.83 -7.60
C MET A 467 20.42 -0.87 -8.69
N HIS A 468 20.60 -2.03 -9.32
CA HIS A 468 21.51 -2.15 -10.45
C HIS A 468 21.07 -1.25 -11.62
N PRO A 469 21.99 -0.54 -12.31
CA PRO A 469 21.65 0.41 -13.37
C PRO A 469 20.77 -0.16 -14.49
N LEU A 470 21.01 -1.40 -14.92
CA LEU A 470 20.16 -2.05 -15.93
C LEU A 470 18.72 -2.32 -15.44
N ILE A 471 18.51 -2.55 -14.14
CA ILE A 471 17.15 -2.67 -13.58
C ILE A 471 16.47 -1.30 -13.61
N ALA A 472 17.19 -0.26 -13.18
CA ALA A 472 16.69 1.12 -13.24
C ALA A 472 16.37 1.55 -14.68
N GLU A 473 17.20 1.19 -15.66
CA GLU A 473 16.96 1.45 -17.08
C GLU A 473 15.68 0.76 -17.58
N ALA A 474 15.50 -0.53 -17.27
CA ALA A 474 14.27 -1.26 -17.61
C ALA A 474 13.02 -0.62 -16.98
N MET A 475 13.15 -0.11 -15.75
CA MET A 475 12.05 0.52 -15.03
C MET A 475 11.71 1.92 -15.55
N ARG A 476 12.68 2.67 -16.09
CA ARG A 476 12.44 3.98 -16.75
C ARG A 476 11.92 3.84 -18.17
N GLY A 477 12.28 2.77 -18.87
CA GLY A 477 11.95 2.56 -20.28
C GLY A 477 10.44 2.58 -20.52
N PRO A 478 9.93 3.29 -21.54
CA PRO A 478 8.50 3.33 -21.82
C PRO A 478 7.97 1.93 -22.14
N ARG A 479 6.71 1.67 -21.77
CA ARG A 479 5.97 0.45 -22.12
C ARG A 479 4.90 0.78 -23.16
N PRO A 480 5.27 0.93 -24.45
CA PRO A 480 4.34 1.40 -25.48
C PRO A 480 3.34 0.35 -25.92
N LEU A 481 3.60 -0.93 -25.63
CA LEU A 481 2.71 -2.03 -25.91
C LEU A 481 2.25 -2.67 -24.60
N PRO A 482 1.08 -3.29 -24.61
CA PRO A 482 0.68 -4.08 -23.47
C PRO A 482 1.68 -5.19 -23.20
N VAL A 483 2.15 -5.25 -21.96
CA VAL A 483 3.10 -6.25 -21.48
C VAL A 483 2.33 -7.26 -20.66
N PHE A 484 2.56 -8.54 -20.94
CA PHE A 484 2.08 -9.62 -20.09
C PHE A 484 3.23 -10.09 -19.21
N VAL A 485 3.05 -10.01 -17.89
CA VAL A 485 4.03 -10.42 -16.89
C VAL A 485 3.50 -11.65 -16.18
N ARG A 486 4.35 -12.64 -15.97
CA ARG A 486 4.04 -13.84 -15.19
C ARG A 486 5.19 -14.19 -14.27
N GLN A 487 4.87 -14.55 -13.03
CA GLN A 487 5.86 -15.04 -12.09
C GLN A 487 5.20 -15.95 -11.07
N ARG A 488 6.00 -16.79 -10.43
CA ARG A 488 5.59 -17.60 -9.29
C ARG A 488 6.20 -17.00 -8.02
N ASN A 489 5.46 -17.08 -6.92
CA ASN A 489 6.00 -16.93 -5.58
C ASN A 489 5.47 -18.07 -4.70
N TYR A 490 5.76 -18.02 -3.39
CA TYR A 490 5.39 -19.06 -2.43
C TYR A 490 3.90 -19.38 -2.34
N HIS A 491 3.05 -18.36 -2.48
CA HIS A 491 1.62 -18.48 -2.23
C HIS A 491 0.81 -18.56 -3.51
N SER A 492 1.38 -18.07 -4.61
CA SER A 492 0.61 -17.71 -5.79
C SER A 492 1.46 -17.74 -7.05
N ASP A 493 0.81 -18.07 -8.16
CA ASP A 493 1.28 -17.61 -9.45
C ASP A 493 0.58 -16.29 -9.75
N THR A 494 1.35 -15.29 -10.13
CA THR A 494 0.82 -13.96 -10.44
C THR A 494 0.92 -13.72 -11.94
N ALA A 495 -0.11 -13.09 -12.49
CA ALA A 495 -0.10 -12.61 -13.85
C ALA A 495 -0.63 -11.17 -13.88
N SER A 496 -0.08 -10.35 -14.77
CA SER A 496 -0.58 -9.01 -15.04
C SER A 496 -0.51 -8.69 -16.51
N TYR A 497 -1.51 -7.96 -16.98
CA TYR A 497 -1.53 -7.37 -18.32
C TYR A 497 -1.52 -5.86 -18.14
N LEU A 498 -0.38 -5.26 -18.47
CA LEU A 498 -0.05 -3.86 -18.22
C LEU A 498 -0.14 -3.09 -19.52
N SER A 499 -1.03 -2.12 -19.61
CA SER A 499 -1.20 -1.26 -20.79
C SER A 499 -1.07 0.22 -20.41
N THR A 500 -1.17 1.13 -21.38
CA THR A 500 -1.17 2.58 -21.08
C THR A 500 -2.46 3.05 -20.43
N SER A 501 -3.56 2.32 -20.59
CA SER A 501 -4.87 2.72 -20.08
C SER A 501 -5.30 1.97 -18.83
N PHE A 502 -4.78 0.77 -18.58
CA PHE A 502 -5.13 -0.03 -17.41
C PHE A 502 -4.08 -1.12 -17.11
N SER A 503 -4.10 -1.66 -15.90
CA SER A 503 -3.48 -2.93 -15.54
C SER A 503 -4.51 -3.88 -14.95
N LEU A 504 -4.66 -5.06 -15.54
CA LEU A 504 -5.50 -6.14 -15.03
C LEU A 504 -4.59 -7.21 -14.43
N GLY A 505 -4.92 -7.74 -13.26
CA GLY A 505 -4.04 -8.62 -12.51
C GLY A 505 -4.74 -9.79 -11.80
N ALA A 506 -4.05 -10.92 -11.63
CA ALA A 506 -4.55 -12.09 -10.91
C ALA A 506 -3.52 -12.80 -10.02
N TYR A 507 -4.04 -13.55 -9.04
CA TYR A 507 -3.32 -14.49 -8.19
C TYR A 507 -3.94 -15.89 -8.28
N ALA A 508 -3.19 -16.90 -8.74
CA ALA A 508 -3.72 -18.26 -8.91
C ALA A 508 -3.94 -19.04 -7.60
N ALA A 509 -3.45 -18.54 -6.47
CA ALA A 509 -3.72 -19.13 -5.15
C ALA A 509 -3.48 -18.10 -4.04
N THR A 510 -4.29 -18.16 -2.99
CA THR A 510 -3.96 -17.59 -1.67
C THR A 510 -3.94 -18.74 -0.68
N THR A 511 -2.76 -19.20 -0.27
CA THR A 511 -2.67 -20.34 0.65
C THR A 511 -3.04 -19.93 2.08
N ASN A 512 -4.03 -20.62 2.66
CA ASN A 512 -4.20 -21.16 4.04
C ASN A 512 -3.67 -20.44 5.31
N TYR A 513 -3.04 -19.27 5.22
CA TYR A 513 -2.59 -18.51 6.38
C TYR A 513 -3.59 -17.41 6.71
N THR A 514 -4.13 -17.48 7.93
CA THR A 514 -5.01 -16.52 8.60
C THR A 514 -4.37 -15.14 8.86
N LEU A 515 -3.26 -14.82 8.21
CA LEU A 515 -2.57 -13.54 8.39
C LEU A 515 -3.25 -12.45 7.54
N LEU A 516 -4.25 -11.82 8.18
CA LEU A 516 -4.66 -10.42 8.01
C LEU A 516 -5.01 -9.96 6.58
N GLY A 517 -6.30 -10.03 6.26
CA GLY A 517 -6.97 -9.03 5.39
C GLY A 517 -6.49 -8.93 3.94
N ASN A 518 -6.78 -9.93 3.11
CA ASN A 518 -6.54 -9.82 1.66
C ASN A 518 -7.76 -9.20 0.95
N GLU A 519 -7.62 -7.98 0.44
CA GLU A 519 -8.43 -7.48 -0.68
C GLU A 519 -7.74 -7.86 -1.99
N GLY A 520 -8.49 -8.35 -2.98
CA GLY A 520 -7.94 -8.69 -4.29
C GLY A 520 -7.99 -7.49 -5.21
N LEU A 521 -6.88 -6.79 -5.44
CA LEU A 521 -6.83 -5.79 -6.49
C LEU A 521 -6.97 -6.50 -7.85
N VAL A 522 -8.05 -6.18 -8.58
CA VAL A 522 -8.39 -6.81 -9.86
C VAL A 522 -7.87 -5.98 -11.02
N LEU A 523 -8.16 -4.68 -10.99
CA LEU A 523 -7.93 -3.77 -12.10
C LEU A 523 -7.50 -2.40 -11.57
N GLN A 524 -6.54 -1.76 -12.22
CA GLN A 524 -6.31 -0.32 -12.10
C GLN A 524 -6.54 0.30 -13.47
N VAL A 525 -7.37 1.34 -13.54
CA VAL A 525 -7.65 2.10 -14.76
C VAL A 525 -6.98 3.46 -14.64
N PHE A 526 -6.18 3.82 -15.65
CA PHE A 526 -5.51 5.11 -15.69
C PHE A 526 -6.55 6.22 -15.59
N GLU A 527 -6.38 7.07 -14.60
CA GLU A 527 -7.24 8.20 -14.32
C GLU A 527 -6.37 9.38 -13.86
N PRO A 528 -6.12 10.38 -14.73
CA PRO A 528 -5.28 11.52 -14.37
C PRO A 528 -5.87 12.36 -13.24
N VAL A 529 -7.19 12.28 -13.03
CA VAL A 529 -7.86 12.94 -11.89
C VAL A 529 -7.98 12.02 -10.69
N ALA A 530 -7.39 10.82 -10.64
CA ALA A 530 -7.33 10.02 -9.43
C ALA A 530 -5.97 10.20 -8.74
N PRO A 531 -5.90 10.19 -7.39
CA PRO A 531 -4.63 10.27 -6.72
C PRO A 531 -3.83 9.03 -7.06
N GLY A 532 -2.59 9.27 -7.45
CA GLY A 532 -1.74 8.21 -7.96
C GLY A 532 -1.91 7.90 -9.46
N GLY A 533 -2.81 8.59 -10.17
CA GLY A 533 -3.03 8.37 -11.60
C GLY A 533 -3.84 7.12 -11.93
N TYR A 534 -4.41 6.43 -10.95
CA TYR A 534 -5.20 5.21 -11.14
C TYR A 534 -6.44 5.18 -10.27
N ALA A 535 -7.52 4.61 -10.79
CA ALA A 535 -8.67 4.17 -10.01
C ALA A 535 -8.73 2.64 -10.01
N ALA A 536 -9.02 2.04 -8.86
CA ALA A 536 -9.01 0.58 -8.73
C ALA A 536 -10.41 -0.01 -8.82
N VAL A 537 -10.44 -1.27 -9.21
CA VAL A 537 -11.54 -2.18 -8.97
C VAL A 537 -11.02 -3.32 -8.09
N TYR A 538 -11.70 -3.54 -6.97
CA TYR A 538 -11.35 -4.56 -5.99
C TYR A 538 -12.36 -5.69 -5.99
N ALA A 539 -11.87 -6.92 -5.95
CA ALA A 539 -12.65 -8.06 -5.52
C ALA A 539 -12.70 -8.09 -4.00
N ARG A 540 -13.91 -8.13 -3.45
CA ARG A 540 -14.14 -8.33 -2.02
C ARG A 540 -15.10 -9.48 -1.82
N ALA A 541 -14.74 -10.37 -0.92
CA ALA A 541 -15.69 -11.23 -0.23
C ALA A 541 -15.71 -10.81 1.24
N GLY A 542 -16.78 -11.07 1.97
CA GLY A 542 -16.99 -10.39 3.24
C GLY A 542 -18.09 -10.96 4.10
N ALA A 543 -17.96 -10.77 5.42
CA ALA A 543 -19.01 -10.94 6.40
C ALA A 543 -18.80 -9.85 7.46
N CYS A 544 -19.82 -9.03 7.70
CA CYS A 544 -19.68 -7.83 8.51
C CYS A 544 -20.92 -7.59 9.36
N ASN A 545 -20.75 -6.79 10.41
CA ASN A 545 -21.84 -6.27 11.23
C ASN A 545 -22.28 -4.85 10.79
N ALA A 546 -21.41 -4.14 10.06
CA ALA A 546 -21.64 -2.83 9.46
C ALA A 546 -22.08 -2.94 7.98
N GLU A 547 -22.17 -1.82 7.25
CA GLU A 547 -22.53 -1.82 5.83
C GLU A 547 -21.48 -2.57 4.98
N PRO A 548 -21.89 -3.51 4.11
CA PRO A 548 -21.00 -4.49 3.48
C PRO A 548 -19.99 -3.89 2.51
N LEU A 549 -20.22 -2.70 1.98
CA LEU A 549 -19.33 -2.08 0.99
C LEU A 549 -18.52 -0.90 1.54
N GLY A 550 -18.46 -0.74 2.86
CA GLY A 550 -17.57 0.24 3.51
C GLY A 550 -16.11 -0.23 3.59
N TYR A 551 -15.16 0.71 3.56
CA TYR A 551 -13.71 0.44 3.62
C TYR A 551 -13.20 -0.14 4.95
N ALA A 552 -13.97 -0.04 6.03
CA ALA A 552 -13.46 -0.29 7.39
C ALA A 552 -13.41 -1.78 7.80
N THR A 553 -14.09 -2.69 7.10
CA THR A 553 -14.23 -4.08 7.60
C THR A 553 -14.41 -5.10 6.47
N GLY A 554 -13.31 -5.58 5.88
CA GLY A 554 -13.27 -6.79 5.05
C GLY A 554 -12.35 -7.84 5.67
N SER A 555 -12.90 -8.94 6.18
CA SER A 555 -12.10 -10.03 6.76
C SER A 555 -11.50 -10.96 5.69
N GLY A 556 -10.51 -10.51 4.90
CA GLY A 556 -9.66 -11.27 3.96
C GLY A 556 -10.03 -12.71 3.57
N TYR A 557 -10.21 -12.98 2.28
CA TYR A 557 -10.78 -14.24 1.76
C TYR A 557 -9.86 -14.93 0.78
N ASP A 558 -10.11 -16.23 0.55
CA ASP A 558 -9.35 -17.00 -0.43
C ASP A 558 -9.82 -16.66 -1.84
N MET A 559 -9.00 -15.91 -2.56
CA MET A 559 -9.30 -15.40 -3.88
C MET A 559 -8.36 -16.01 -4.89
N PHE A 560 -8.91 -16.45 -6.02
CA PHE A 560 -8.22 -17.22 -7.03
C PHE A 560 -8.49 -16.59 -8.39
N GLY A 561 -7.43 -16.30 -9.11
CA GLY A 561 -7.44 -15.60 -10.37
C GLY A 561 -6.66 -16.38 -11.42
N PHE A 562 -7.24 -16.56 -12.59
CA PHE A 562 -6.55 -17.04 -13.78
C PHE A 562 -6.71 -15.99 -14.88
N GLN A 563 -5.60 -15.33 -15.21
CA GLN A 563 -5.57 -14.31 -16.24
C GLN A 563 -4.79 -14.78 -17.45
N HIS A 564 -5.31 -14.39 -18.61
CA HIS A 564 -4.61 -14.44 -19.88
C HIS A 564 -4.92 -13.17 -20.66
N ARG A 565 -3.89 -12.36 -20.93
CA ARG A 565 -4.04 -11.04 -21.56
C ARG A 565 -5.06 -10.19 -20.80
N GLU A 566 -6.03 -9.61 -21.51
CA GLU A 566 -7.01 -8.65 -21.03
C GLU A 566 -8.26 -9.30 -20.39
N ARG A 567 -8.17 -10.60 -20.11
CA ARG A 567 -9.24 -11.46 -19.59
C ARG A 567 -8.81 -12.16 -18.30
N LEU A 568 -9.74 -12.19 -17.36
CA LEU A 568 -9.51 -12.69 -16.02
C LEU A 568 -10.71 -13.52 -15.55
N LEU A 569 -10.47 -14.77 -15.18
CA LEU A 569 -11.38 -15.56 -14.36
C LEU A 569 -11.04 -15.34 -12.90
N TRP A 570 -12.01 -14.93 -12.10
CA TRP A 570 -11.84 -14.71 -10.67
C TRP A 570 -12.85 -15.53 -9.87
N LEU A 571 -12.39 -16.13 -8.79
CA LEU A 571 -13.17 -16.94 -7.88
C LEU A 571 -12.87 -16.51 -6.46
N ALA A 572 -13.92 -16.27 -5.69
CA ALA A 572 -13.86 -16.07 -4.26
C ALA A 572 -14.47 -17.29 -3.56
N ASP A 573 -13.73 -17.86 -2.61
CA ASP A 573 -14.17 -19.00 -1.81
C ASP A 573 -13.92 -18.74 -0.33
N ARG A 574 -14.88 -19.10 0.53
CA ARG A 574 -14.69 -19.00 1.98
C ARG A 574 -15.52 -19.97 2.75
N THR A 575 -14.85 -20.74 3.60
CA THR A 575 -15.47 -21.53 4.66
C THR A 575 -15.35 -20.78 5.98
N PHE A 576 -16.46 -20.49 6.64
CA PHE A 576 -16.46 -19.79 7.93
C PHE A 576 -16.05 -20.74 9.06
N ALA A 577 -15.12 -20.31 9.92
CA ALA A 577 -14.66 -21.11 11.05
C ALA A 577 -15.82 -21.42 12.01
N SER A 578 -15.75 -22.58 12.69
CA SER A 578 -16.77 -23.01 13.66
C SER A 578 -16.92 -22.05 14.85
N SER A 579 -15.88 -21.28 15.15
CA SER A 579 -15.83 -20.27 16.22
C SER A 579 -16.27 -18.87 15.76
N GLN A 580 -16.58 -18.66 14.47
CA GLN A 580 -16.90 -17.34 13.96
C GLN A 580 -18.31 -16.91 14.41
N ALA A 581 -18.41 -15.71 15.00
CA ALA A 581 -19.68 -15.15 15.46
C ALA A 581 -20.69 -15.01 14.29
N PRO A 582 -22.00 -15.03 14.57
CA PRO A 582 -23.02 -14.74 13.55
C PRO A 582 -22.75 -13.38 12.90
N ALA A 583 -22.60 -13.33 11.58
CA ALA A 583 -22.42 -12.08 10.85
C ALA A 583 -23.78 -11.51 10.44
N SER A 584 -23.93 -10.18 10.47
CA SER A 584 -25.17 -9.53 10.07
C SER A 584 -25.38 -9.53 8.55
N ARG A 585 -24.31 -9.68 7.75
CA ARG A 585 -24.35 -9.76 6.27
C ARG A 585 -23.18 -10.60 5.75
N VAL A 586 -23.32 -11.15 4.53
CA VAL A 586 -22.26 -11.84 3.77
C VAL A 586 -22.30 -11.36 2.32
N PHE A 587 -21.16 -11.16 1.67
CA PHE A 587 -21.13 -10.67 0.28
C PHE A 587 -19.91 -11.14 -0.51
N VAL A 588 -20.06 -11.10 -1.84
CA VAL A 588 -18.98 -11.09 -2.84
C VAL A 588 -19.31 -10.00 -3.86
N ALA A 589 -18.38 -9.08 -4.11
CA ALA A 589 -18.58 -7.95 -5.00
C ALA A 589 -17.28 -7.51 -5.67
N LEU A 590 -17.40 -6.96 -6.87
CA LEU A 590 -16.41 -6.05 -7.45
C LEU A 590 -16.80 -4.62 -7.10
N ILE A 591 -15.86 -3.86 -6.53
CA ILE A 591 -16.08 -2.47 -6.13
C ILE A 591 -15.13 -1.58 -6.91
N GLY A 592 -15.68 -0.73 -7.78
CA GLY A 592 -14.94 0.32 -8.46
C GLY A 592 -14.82 1.56 -7.60
N ASP A 593 -13.59 2.03 -7.37
CA ASP A 593 -13.35 3.32 -6.76
C ASP A 593 -13.79 4.45 -7.69
N GLU A 594 -14.71 5.28 -7.20
CA GLU A 594 -15.33 6.38 -7.94
C GLU A 594 -15.28 7.71 -7.20
N ARG A 595 -14.47 7.81 -6.14
CA ARG A 595 -14.27 9.08 -5.40
C ARG A 595 -13.81 10.22 -6.29
N PHE A 596 -13.17 9.89 -7.41
CA PHE A 596 -12.50 10.85 -8.28
C PHE A 596 -12.99 10.83 -9.72
N ALA A 597 -13.42 9.67 -10.23
CA ALA A 597 -14.11 9.60 -11.50
C ALA A 597 -14.97 8.34 -11.59
N GLN A 598 -16.13 8.49 -12.21
CA GLN A 598 -17.16 7.47 -12.27
C GLN A 598 -16.99 6.55 -13.47
N TRP A 599 -17.43 5.31 -13.31
CA TRP A 599 -17.83 4.45 -14.39
C TRP A 599 -19.15 4.97 -14.97
N GLU A 600 -19.17 5.14 -16.28
CA GLU A 600 -20.29 5.70 -17.04
C GLU A 600 -20.97 4.64 -17.89
N ASP A 601 -22.20 4.95 -18.33
CA ASP A 601 -22.97 4.15 -19.29
C ASP A 601 -23.00 2.67 -18.90
N VAL A 602 -23.45 2.42 -17.67
CA VAL A 602 -23.60 1.07 -17.13
C VAL A 602 -24.76 0.38 -17.86
N ARG A 603 -24.48 -0.77 -18.44
CA ARG A 603 -25.44 -1.55 -19.21
C ARG A 603 -25.48 -3.00 -18.73
N ILE A 604 -26.65 -3.62 -18.90
CA ILE A 604 -26.86 -5.05 -18.67
C ILE A 604 -27.31 -5.66 -19.99
N ASN A 605 -26.57 -6.66 -20.48
CA ASN A 605 -26.82 -7.32 -21.76
C ASN A 605 -26.96 -6.30 -22.93
N GLY A 606 -26.12 -5.27 -22.89
CA GLY A 606 -26.06 -4.19 -23.88
C GLY A 606 -27.12 -3.09 -23.73
N ALA A 607 -28.10 -3.25 -22.83
CA ALA A 607 -29.13 -2.25 -22.58
C ALA A 607 -28.73 -1.31 -21.42
N PRO A 608 -28.82 0.04 -21.58
CA PRO A 608 -28.60 0.97 -20.48
C PRO A 608 -29.57 0.74 -19.31
N VAL A 609 -29.09 0.89 -18.08
CA VAL A 609 -29.92 0.69 -16.87
C VAL A 609 -29.81 1.86 -15.89
N SER A 610 -30.87 2.07 -15.12
CA SER A 610 -30.84 2.93 -13.93
C SER A 610 -30.42 2.12 -12.71
N LEU A 611 -29.51 2.65 -11.90
CA LEU A 611 -29.01 1.97 -10.69
C LEU A 611 -29.88 2.30 -9.47
N PRO A 612 -30.12 1.33 -8.54
CA PRO A 612 -29.67 -0.06 -8.59
C PRO A 612 -30.44 -0.90 -9.62
N ALA A 613 -29.76 -1.87 -10.23
CA ALA A 613 -30.34 -2.83 -11.17
C ALA A 613 -29.98 -4.28 -10.76
N ASN A 614 -30.90 -5.21 -11.01
CA ASN A 614 -30.66 -6.63 -10.74
C ASN A 614 -29.77 -7.24 -11.81
N VAL A 615 -28.87 -8.13 -11.41
CA VAL A 615 -27.96 -8.86 -12.29
C VAL A 615 -28.13 -10.35 -12.01
N GLY A 616 -28.48 -11.12 -13.02
CA GLY A 616 -28.54 -12.58 -12.97
C GLY A 616 -27.19 -13.25 -13.21
N ILE A 617 -27.13 -14.56 -12.96
CA ILE A 617 -26.00 -15.37 -13.43
C ILE A 617 -26.01 -15.38 -14.97
N GLY A 618 -24.85 -15.17 -15.57
CA GLY A 618 -24.66 -15.11 -17.01
C GLY A 618 -24.95 -13.75 -17.64
N ASP A 619 -25.62 -12.82 -16.93
CA ASP A 619 -25.80 -11.45 -17.42
C ASP A 619 -24.45 -10.75 -17.56
N VAL A 620 -24.30 -9.98 -18.63
CA VAL A 620 -23.09 -9.20 -18.90
C VAL A 620 -23.31 -7.77 -18.46
N VAL A 621 -22.60 -7.34 -17.42
CA VAL A 621 -22.55 -5.96 -16.97
C VAL A 621 -21.38 -5.28 -17.66
N THR A 622 -21.65 -4.23 -18.44
CA THR A 622 -20.60 -3.42 -19.06
C THR A 622 -20.60 -2.01 -18.48
N ALA A 623 -19.42 -1.41 -18.39
CA ALA A 623 -19.25 0.00 -18.07
C ALA A 623 -18.07 0.58 -18.86
N ARG A 624 -18.07 1.90 -19.07
CA ARG A 624 -16.95 2.60 -19.71
C ARG A 624 -16.35 3.66 -18.80
N ARG A 625 -15.05 3.89 -19.02
CA ARG A 625 -14.28 5.01 -18.48
C ARG A 625 -13.34 5.53 -19.56
N ALA A 626 -12.84 6.76 -19.41
CA ALA A 626 -12.16 7.51 -20.47
C ALA A 626 -11.09 6.73 -21.27
N GLY A 627 -10.34 5.81 -20.65
CA GLY A 627 -9.32 5.00 -21.32
C GLY A 627 -9.65 3.50 -21.50
N ALA A 628 -10.72 3.00 -20.88
CA ALA A 628 -10.96 1.56 -20.78
C ALA A 628 -12.44 1.18 -20.77
N PHE A 629 -12.75 0.04 -21.38
CA PHE A 629 -14.06 -0.60 -21.34
C PHE A 629 -13.99 -1.84 -20.48
N LEU A 630 -15.02 -2.06 -19.68
CA LEU A 630 -15.14 -3.16 -18.74
C LEU A 630 -16.35 -4.02 -19.12
N ALA A 631 -16.18 -5.33 -19.13
CA ALA A 631 -17.25 -6.31 -19.12
C ALA A 631 -17.05 -7.27 -17.95
N VAL A 632 -18.10 -7.46 -17.14
CA VAL A 632 -18.12 -8.38 -16.01
C VAL A 632 -19.30 -9.31 -16.15
N GLN A 633 -19.06 -10.61 -15.99
CA GLN A 633 -20.10 -11.64 -16.06
C GLN A 633 -20.06 -12.48 -14.78
N PRO A 634 -21.09 -12.45 -13.92
CA PRO A 634 -21.22 -13.38 -12.81
C PRO A 634 -21.46 -14.80 -13.33
N LEU A 635 -20.64 -15.75 -12.88
CA LEU A 635 -20.63 -17.12 -13.41
C LEU A 635 -21.49 -18.07 -12.56
N TYR A 636 -21.39 -17.93 -11.24
CA TYR A 636 -22.23 -18.64 -10.28
C TYR A 636 -22.10 -18.03 -8.90
N ALA A 637 -23.03 -18.39 -8.01
CA ALA A 637 -22.92 -18.16 -6.58
C ALA A 637 -23.53 -19.34 -5.81
N ILE A 638 -22.83 -19.84 -4.79
CA ILE A 638 -23.35 -20.87 -3.88
C ILE A 638 -24.10 -20.19 -2.73
N ALA A 639 -25.39 -20.53 -2.62
CA ALA A 639 -26.33 -19.98 -1.66
C ALA A 639 -26.04 -20.35 -0.20
N ILE A 640 -26.11 -19.38 0.72
CA ILE A 640 -26.26 -19.62 2.16
C ILE A 640 -27.70 -19.27 2.58
N GLY A 641 -28.58 -20.28 2.63
CA GLY A 641 -29.94 -20.13 3.19
C GLY A 641 -30.94 -19.33 2.33
N MET A 642 -32.02 -18.87 2.95
CA MET A 642 -33.24 -18.38 2.25
C MET A 642 -33.24 -16.89 1.79
N ARG A 643 -32.15 -16.14 1.96
CA ARG A 643 -32.10 -14.67 1.67
C ARG A 643 -30.94 -14.24 0.77
N ASN A 644 -30.68 -15.02 -0.27
CA ASN A 644 -29.60 -14.72 -1.21
C ASN A 644 -30.08 -13.78 -2.32
N ARG A 645 -29.36 -12.68 -2.52
CA ARG A 645 -29.38 -11.91 -3.76
C ARG A 645 -28.27 -12.45 -4.67
N ILE A 646 -28.68 -12.94 -5.83
CA ILE A 646 -27.78 -13.56 -6.82
C ILE A 646 -26.92 -12.50 -7.52
N GLY A 647 -27.38 -11.25 -7.62
CA GLY A 647 -26.52 -10.16 -8.04
C GLY A 647 -27.25 -8.83 -8.25
N SER A 648 -26.48 -7.76 -8.23
CA SER A 648 -26.95 -6.41 -8.53
C SER A 648 -25.79 -5.53 -8.96
N VAL A 649 -26.08 -4.54 -9.78
CA VAL A 649 -25.19 -3.40 -9.99
C VAL A 649 -25.81 -2.18 -9.34
N GLU A 650 -25.08 -1.52 -8.47
CA GLU A 650 -25.59 -0.41 -7.66
C GLU A 650 -24.46 0.53 -7.23
N ARG A 651 -24.81 1.75 -6.80
CA ARG A 651 -23.86 2.65 -6.16
C ARG A 651 -24.05 2.58 -4.65
N GLN A 652 -23.04 2.12 -3.92
CA GLN A 652 -23.02 2.17 -2.46
C GLN A 652 -21.88 3.07 -2.00
N ASN A 653 -22.17 3.99 -1.09
CA ASN A 653 -21.21 4.99 -0.60
C ASN A 653 -20.49 5.75 -1.72
N GLY A 654 -21.17 6.02 -2.84
CA GLY A 654 -20.57 6.71 -3.99
C GLY A 654 -19.77 5.81 -4.94
N HIS A 655 -19.63 4.51 -4.67
CA HIS A 655 -18.87 3.55 -5.46
C HIS A 655 -19.74 2.59 -6.25
N LEU A 656 -19.34 2.27 -7.49
CA LEU A 656 -19.97 1.27 -8.33
C LEU A 656 -19.63 -0.11 -7.77
N ALA A 657 -20.67 -0.80 -7.32
CA ALA A 657 -20.59 -2.15 -6.85
C ALA A 657 -21.30 -3.09 -7.82
N ILE A 658 -20.56 -4.05 -8.37
CA ILE A 658 -21.10 -5.21 -9.06
C ILE A 658 -21.11 -6.34 -8.04
N VAL A 659 -22.22 -6.48 -7.34
CA VAL A 659 -22.44 -7.50 -6.33
C VAL A 659 -22.77 -8.80 -7.04
N THR A 660 -21.92 -9.82 -6.89
CA THR A 660 -22.12 -11.16 -7.46
C THR A 660 -22.79 -12.12 -6.49
N HIS A 661 -22.77 -11.79 -5.20
CA HIS A 661 -23.49 -12.52 -4.17
C HIS A 661 -23.69 -11.63 -2.96
N ALA A 662 -24.89 -11.62 -2.37
CA ALA A 662 -25.11 -11.01 -1.07
C ALA A 662 -26.18 -11.72 -0.25
N LEU A 663 -25.99 -11.68 1.06
CA LEU A 663 -26.97 -11.99 2.08
C LEU A 663 -27.38 -10.66 2.74
N ASP A 664 -28.49 -10.10 2.30
CA ASP A 664 -28.91 -8.72 2.63
C ASP A 664 -29.39 -8.55 4.09
N ALA A 665 -29.52 -9.64 4.83
CA ALA A 665 -29.92 -9.67 6.24
C ALA A 665 -29.11 -10.74 7.01
N PRO A 666 -29.05 -10.67 8.35
CA PRO A 666 -28.33 -11.66 9.15
C PRO A 666 -28.78 -13.06 8.80
N ALA A 667 -27.82 -13.98 8.66
CA ALA A 667 -28.15 -15.38 8.44
C ALA A 667 -29.01 -15.85 9.63
N PRO A 668 -30.21 -16.42 9.38
CA PRO A 668 -31.05 -16.93 10.48
C PRO A 668 -30.41 -18.12 11.20
N GLU A 669 -29.37 -18.71 10.59
CA GLU A 669 -28.59 -19.83 11.11
C GLU A 669 -27.10 -19.43 11.22
N PRO A 670 -26.32 -20.04 12.14
CA PRO A 670 -24.89 -19.79 12.25
C PRO A 670 -24.15 -19.98 10.92
N LEU A 671 -23.22 -19.07 10.61
CA LEU A 671 -22.33 -19.23 9.44
C LEU A 671 -21.24 -20.27 9.67
N ALA A 672 -20.98 -20.66 10.93
CA ALA A 672 -20.02 -21.68 11.32
C ALA A 672 -20.10 -22.94 10.42
N GLY A 673 -19.00 -23.27 9.75
CA GLY A 673 -18.87 -24.42 8.86
C GLY A 673 -19.53 -24.26 7.48
N LYS A 674 -20.26 -23.17 7.23
CA LYS A 674 -20.83 -22.86 5.92
C LYS A 674 -19.77 -22.31 4.97
N ARG A 675 -19.99 -22.52 3.68
CA ARG A 675 -19.10 -22.09 2.60
C ARG A 675 -19.83 -21.16 1.64
N VAL A 676 -19.26 -19.99 1.36
CA VAL A 676 -19.64 -19.14 0.22
C VAL A 676 -18.62 -19.33 -0.88
N GLU A 677 -19.13 -19.46 -2.10
CA GLU A 677 -18.31 -19.52 -3.30
C GLU A 677 -18.99 -18.71 -4.39
N ALA A 678 -18.26 -17.84 -5.07
CA ALA A 678 -18.76 -17.10 -6.24
C ALA A 678 -17.62 -16.89 -7.22
N ALA A 679 -17.96 -16.87 -8.51
CA ALA A 679 -17.00 -16.60 -9.56
C ALA A 679 -17.55 -15.59 -10.57
N PHE A 680 -16.65 -14.84 -11.18
CA PHE A 680 -16.96 -13.87 -12.23
C PHE A 680 -15.85 -13.86 -13.27
N ALA A 681 -16.22 -13.63 -14.53
CA ALA A 681 -15.28 -13.32 -15.60
C ALA A 681 -15.19 -11.80 -15.78
N VAL A 682 -13.98 -11.29 -16.00
CA VAL A 682 -13.71 -9.87 -16.24
C VAL A 682 -12.92 -9.75 -17.54
N THR A 683 -13.41 -8.91 -18.43
CA THR A 683 -12.64 -8.40 -19.56
C THR A 683 -12.47 -6.90 -19.39
N CYS A 684 -11.25 -6.41 -19.53
CA CYS A 684 -11.00 -4.98 -19.61
C CYS A 684 -10.17 -4.70 -20.85
N SER A 685 -10.64 -3.84 -21.74
CA SER A 685 -9.93 -3.48 -22.97
C SER A 685 -9.63 -1.99 -23.00
N GLU A 686 -8.56 -1.61 -23.68
CA GLU A 686 -8.30 -0.20 -24.01
C GLU A 686 -9.41 0.30 -24.93
N ALA A 687 -9.96 1.48 -24.63
CA ALA A 687 -11.03 2.08 -25.42
C ALA A 687 -10.58 2.39 -26.87
N SER A 688 -9.30 2.71 -27.07
CA SER A 688 -8.70 3.03 -28.37
C SER A 688 -8.67 1.87 -29.37
N ARG A 689 -8.92 0.63 -28.92
CA ARG A 689 -9.01 -0.56 -29.79
C ARG A 689 -10.36 -0.68 -30.50
N TRP A 690 -11.34 0.14 -30.11
CA TRP A 690 -12.72 0.02 -30.54
C TRP A 690 -13.19 1.32 -31.18
N ASP A 691 -13.97 1.20 -32.25
CA ASP A 691 -14.60 2.36 -32.89
C ASP A 691 -15.57 3.08 -31.94
N SER A 692 -16.20 2.33 -31.02
CA SER A 692 -17.10 2.86 -30.00
C SER A 692 -17.29 1.87 -28.85
N TYR A 693 -17.88 2.35 -27.76
CA TYR A 693 -18.31 1.48 -26.66
C TYR A 693 -19.40 0.49 -27.09
N ASP A 694 -20.31 0.90 -27.99
CA ASP A 694 -21.33 0.00 -28.55
C ASP A 694 -20.70 -1.12 -29.39
N ALA A 695 -19.59 -0.84 -30.10
CA ALA A 695 -18.85 -1.85 -30.87
C ALA A 695 -18.21 -2.89 -29.96
N PHE A 696 -17.59 -2.47 -28.84
CA PHE A 696 -17.07 -3.38 -27.82
C PHE A 696 -18.16 -4.28 -27.24
N ILE A 697 -19.31 -3.70 -26.86
CA ILE A 697 -20.44 -4.46 -26.31
C ILE A 697 -20.94 -5.47 -27.34
N ALA A 698 -21.16 -5.05 -28.59
CA ALA A 698 -21.67 -5.91 -29.65
C ALA A 698 -20.71 -7.08 -29.93
N ASP A 699 -19.41 -6.81 -29.98
CA ASP A 699 -18.40 -7.84 -30.16
C ASP A 699 -18.37 -8.83 -28.97
N TYR A 700 -18.30 -8.33 -27.74
CA TYR A 700 -18.29 -9.19 -26.56
C TYR A 700 -19.54 -10.08 -26.49
N LEU A 701 -20.73 -9.51 -26.70
CA LEU A 701 -21.99 -10.27 -26.63
C LEU A 701 -22.16 -11.28 -27.76
N SER A 702 -21.53 -11.06 -28.93
CA SER A 702 -21.65 -11.96 -30.08
C SER A 702 -20.56 -13.03 -30.13
N SER A 703 -19.39 -12.74 -29.56
CA SER A 703 -18.19 -13.58 -29.69
C SER A 703 -17.74 -14.23 -28.38
N SER A 704 -18.25 -13.79 -27.22
CA SER A 704 -17.94 -14.42 -25.93
C SER A 704 -18.89 -15.59 -25.65
N SER A 705 -18.34 -16.75 -25.31
CA SER A 705 -19.10 -17.90 -24.83
C SER A 705 -18.49 -18.46 -23.55
N LEU A 706 -19.33 -18.86 -22.59
CA LEU A 706 -18.86 -19.36 -21.30
C LEU A 706 -19.67 -20.57 -20.87
N GLU A 707 -18.98 -21.65 -20.56
CA GLU A 707 -19.52 -22.91 -20.06
C GLU A 707 -18.91 -23.24 -18.70
N ILE A 708 -19.74 -23.79 -17.81
CA ILE A 708 -19.32 -24.23 -16.48
C ILE A 708 -19.71 -25.69 -16.33
N VAL A 709 -18.69 -26.55 -16.20
CA VAL A 709 -18.86 -27.96 -15.95
C VAL A 709 -18.57 -28.23 -14.48
N GLU A 710 -19.59 -28.65 -13.74
CA GLU A 710 -19.48 -28.99 -12.32
C GLU A 710 -19.35 -30.50 -12.14
N ASP A 711 -18.33 -30.92 -11.40
CA ASP A 711 -18.20 -32.29 -10.88
C ASP A 711 -18.23 -32.31 -9.35
N ALA A 712 -18.17 -33.50 -8.74
CA ALA A 712 -18.28 -33.65 -7.29
C ALA A 712 -17.19 -32.92 -6.49
N THR A 713 -16.04 -32.63 -7.10
CA THR A 713 -14.80 -32.14 -6.47
C THR A 713 -14.24 -30.86 -7.09
N SER A 714 -14.65 -30.51 -8.30
CA SER A 714 -14.09 -29.43 -9.10
C SER A 714 -15.16 -28.67 -9.89
N ARG A 715 -14.81 -27.45 -10.29
CA ARG A 715 -15.58 -26.62 -11.22
C ARG A 715 -14.67 -26.21 -12.35
N THR A 716 -15.03 -26.59 -13.57
CA THR A 716 -14.27 -26.24 -14.77
C THR A 716 -15.02 -25.15 -15.52
N ILE A 717 -14.35 -24.02 -15.72
CA ILE A 717 -14.85 -22.88 -16.48
C ILE A 717 -14.14 -22.89 -17.82
N VAL A 718 -14.91 -22.97 -18.90
CA VAL A 718 -14.44 -22.86 -20.28
C VAL A 718 -14.96 -21.54 -20.82
N TRP A 719 -14.07 -20.64 -21.20
CA TRP A 719 -14.40 -19.30 -21.67
C TRP A 719 -13.70 -19.01 -22.99
N GLU A 720 -14.49 -18.87 -24.06
CA GLU A 720 -14.01 -18.49 -25.38
C GLU A 720 -14.34 -17.03 -25.65
N TYR A 721 -13.30 -16.21 -25.84
CA TYR A 721 -13.40 -14.84 -26.34
C TYR A 721 -12.03 -14.45 -26.90
N GLY A 722 -11.85 -14.56 -28.22
CA GLY A 722 -10.53 -14.56 -28.84
C GLY A 722 -9.83 -15.90 -28.65
N ASP A 723 -9.04 -16.08 -27.57
CA ASP A 723 -8.46 -17.40 -27.24
C ASP A 723 -9.40 -18.20 -26.32
N LEU A 724 -9.36 -19.53 -26.37
CA LEU A 724 -10.09 -20.40 -25.45
C LEU A 724 -9.34 -20.49 -24.11
N MET A 725 -9.95 -20.05 -23.00
CA MET A 725 -9.43 -20.24 -21.64
C MET A 725 -10.16 -21.37 -20.95
N GLU A 726 -9.44 -22.32 -20.36
CA GLU A 726 -10.00 -23.37 -19.51
C GLU A 726 -9.35 -23.33 -18.13
N GLY A 727 -10.15 -23.18 -17.08
CA GLY A 727 -9.71 -23.20 -15.70
C GLY A 727 -10.52 -24.19 -14.87
N SER A 728 -9.89 -25.24 -14.35
CA SER A 728 -10.50 -26.19 -13.43
C SER A 728 -10.09 -25.86 -11.99
N PHE A 729 -11.05 -25.53 -11.14
CA PHE A 729 -10.85 -25.21 -9.73
C PHE A 729 -11.23 -26.39 -8.84
N HIS A 730 -10.27 -26.91 -8.06
CA HIS A 730 -10.52 -27.98 -7.10
C HIS A 730 -11.01 -27.41 -5.77
N ARG A 731 -12.22 -27.80 -5.37
CA ARG A 731 -12.90 -27.26 -4.19
C ARG A 731 -12.30 -27.74 -2.86
N ALA A 732 -11.67 -28.91 -2.84
CA ALA A 732 -11.06 -29.49 -1.65
C ALA A 732 -9.69 -28.89 -1.34
N SER A 733 -8.81 -28.80 -2.34
CA SER A 733 -7.49 -28.17 -2.21
C SER A 733 -7.53 -26.65 -2.31
N ARG A 734 -8.63 -26.08 -2.83
CA ARG A 734 -8.84 -24.64 -3.04
C ARG A 734 -7.72 -24.06 -3.90
N GLN A 735 -7.55 -24.65 -5.08
CA GLN A 735 -6.49 -24.30 -6.04
C GLN A 735 -7.00 -24.53 -7.46
N TRP A 736 -6.48 -23.78 -8.42
CA TRP A 736 -6.58 -24.17 -9.82
C TRP A 736 -5.83 -25.49 -10.03
N GLY A 737 -6.53 -26.51 -10.51
CA GLY A 737 -5.95 -27.77 -10.96
C GLY A 737 -5.31 -27.62 -12.32
N ARG A 738 -6.16 -27.55 -13.36
CA ARG A 738 -5.73 -27.30 -14.74
C ARG A 738 -6.03 -25.86 -15.15
N ARG A 739 -5.06 -25.21 -15.80
CA ARG A 739 -5.24 -23.93 -16.50
C ARG A 739 -4.69 -24.09 -17.90
N ALA A 740 -5.49 -23.80 -18.91
CA ALA A 740 -5.07 -23.90 -20.30
C ALA A 740 -5.57 -22.73 -21.15
N VAL A 741 -4.80 -22.42 -22.19
CA VAL A 741 -5.17 -21.48 -23.24
C VAL A 741 -5.02 -22.21 -24.58
N ASN A 742 -6.07 -22.20 -25.40
CA ASN A 742 -6.10 -22.90 -26.70
C ASN A 742 -5.71 -24.39 -26.60
N GLY A 743 -6.09 -25.03 -25.49
CA GLY A 743 -5.77 -26.43 -25.20
C GLY A 743 -4.39 -26.68 -24.57
N GLU A 744 -3.48 -25.70 -24.61
CA GLU A 744 -2.14 -25.80 -24.03
C GLU A 744 -2.13 -25.39 -22.56
N GLU A 745 -1.48 -26.18 -21.70
CA GLU A 745 -1.38 -25.85 -20.28
C GLU A 745 -0.51 -24.63 -20.02
N VAL A 746 -1.06 -23.72 -19.21
CA VAL A 746 -0.43 -22.46 -18.86
C VAL A 746 0.34 -22.66 -17.55
N GLY A 747 1.57 -23.15 -17.67
CA GLY A 747 2.52 -23.28 -16.55
C GLY A 747 3.05 -21.92 -16.12
N SER A 748 3.36 -21.72 -14.85
CA SER A 748 3.88 -20.44 -14.34
C SER A 748 5.41 -20.48 -14.27
N PRO A 749 6.11 -19.65 -15.08
CA PRO A 749 7.54 -19.53 -14.97
C PRO A 749 7.91 -18.93 -13.62
N LEU A 750 9.18 -19.08 -13.24
CA LEU A 750 9.70 -18.41 -12.05
C LEU A 750 9.57 -16.88 -12.21
N LEU A 751 9.98 -16.36 -13.36
CA LEU A 751 9.71 -14.99 -13.82
C LEU A 751 9.79 -14.94 -15.35
N GLU A 752 8.81 -14.27 -15.96
CA GLU A 752 8.78 -13.92 -17.37
C GLU A 752 8.16 -12.52 -17.53
N SER A 753 8.93 -11.60 -18.10
CA SER A 753 8.49 -10.28 -18.54
C SER A 753 9.11 -9.93 -19.89
N ASP A 754 8.79 -8.77 -20.42
CA ASP A 754 9.38 -8.26 -21.66
C ASP A 754 10.88 -7.96 -21.56
N PHE A 755 11.41 -7.72 -20.36
CA PHE A 755 12.81 -7.34 -20.11
C PHE A 755 13.54 -8.22 -19.09
N ALA A 756 12.87 -9.19 -18.45
CA ALA A 756 13.48 -10.05 -17.45
C ALA A 756 12.96 -11.49 -17.55
N VAL A 757 13.83 -12.44 -17.23
CA VAL A 757 13.47 -13.87 -17.20
C VAL A 757 14.26 -14.59 -16.12
N GLN A 758 13.66 -15.60 -15.50
CA GLN A 758 14.35 -16.57 -14.66
C GLN A 758 14.11 -17.99 -15.18
N THR A 759 15.19 -18.74 -15.40
CA THR A 759 15.17 -20.10 -15.95
C THR A 759 15.40 -21.14 -14.87
N ASN A 760 14.81 -22.33 -15.04
CA ASN A 760 15.16 -23.52 -14.26
C ASN A 760 15.92 -24.56 -15.12
N SER A 761 16.37 -24.17 -16.31
CA SER A 761 17.15 -25.02 -17.22
C SER A 761 18.60 -24.52 -17.32
N SER A 762 19.45 -25.27 -18.02
CA SER A 762 20.83 -24.86 -18.32
C SER A 762 20.94 -23.82 -19.43
N THR A 763 19.82 -23.29 -19.91
CA THR A 763 19.77 -22.25 -20.93
C THR A 763 18.81 -21.14 -20.51
N LEU A 764 19.23 -19.90 -20.72
CA LEU A 764 18.40 -18.71 -20.55
C LEU A 764 18.36 -17.98 -21.89
N SER A 765 17.16 -17.61 -22.34
CA SER A 765 17.00 -16.76 -23.52
C SER A 765 16.04 -15.62 -23.22
N LEU A 766 16.42 -14.43 -23.66
CA LEU A 766 15.63 -13.21 -23.52
C LEU A 766 15.88 -12.33 -24.75
N ARG A 767 14.86 -12.21 -25.61
CA ARG A 767 14.97 -11.57 -26.93
C ARG A 767 16.13 -12.17 -27.75
N ASP A 768 17.11 -11.37 -28.15
CA ASP A 768 18.28 -11.80 -28.93
C ASP A 768 19.49 -12.21 -28.08
N PHE A 769 19.35 -12.26 -26.75
CA PHE A 769 20.38 -12.77 -25.84
C PHE A 769 20.09 -14.23 -25.46
N THR A 770 21.11 -15.08 -25.58
CA THR A 770 21.09 -16.46 -25.11
C THR A 770 22.34 -16.75 -24.30
N ALA A 771 22.14 -17.34 -23.12
CA ALA A 771 23.19 -17.86 -22.26
C ALA A 771 23.00 -19.37 -22.05
N THR A 772 24.07 -20.15 -22.16
CA THR A 772 24.10 -21.60 -21.89
C THR A 772 25.08 -21.93 -20.77
N ASP A 773 24.92 -23.11 -20.19
CA ASP A 773 25.70 -23.57 -19.03
C ASP A 773 25.46 -22.71 -17.79
N VAL A 774 24.28 -22.08 -17.73
CA VAL A 774 23.80 -21.36 -16.55
C VAL A 774 23.30 -22.36 -15.51
N PRO A 775 23.52 -22.13 -14.21
CA PRO A 775 22.91 -22.97 -13.18
C PRO A 775 21.38 -22.77 -13.14
N PRO A 776 20.63 -23.73 -12.60
CA PRO A 776 19.21 -23.55 -12.32
C PRO A 776 18.93 -22.28 -11.52
N TYR A 777 17.79 -21.65 -11.75
CA TYR A 777 17.33 -20.40 -11.14
C TYR A 777 18.08 -19.13 -11.58
N THR A 778 18.95 -19.24 -12.59
CA THR A 778 19.62 -18.08 -13.18
C THR A 778 18.58 -17.12 -13.72
N TRP A 779 18.78 -15.83 -13.46
CA TRP A 779 17.92 -14.77 -13.94
C TRP A 779 18.73 -13.70 -14.66
N ALA A 780 18.06 -13.02 -15.59
CA ALA A 780 18.66 -11.96 -16.39
C ALA A 780 17.73 -10.77 -16.54
N VAL A 781 18.33 -9.59 -16.71
CA VAL A 781 17.65 -8.32 -17.00
C VAL A 781 18.26 -7.72 -18.25
N TYR A 782 17.43 -7.51 -19.25
CA TYR A 782 17.78 -6.95 -20.54
C TYR A 782 16.79 -5.83 -20.90
N PRO A 783 17.10 -4.56 -20.59
CA PRO A 783 16.25 -3.43 -20.93
C PRO A 783 16.05 -3.30 -22.45
N GLN A 784 14.90 -2.75 -22.88
CA GLN A 784 14.65 -2.58 -24.30
C GLN A 784 15.65 -1.59 -24.92
N GLY A 785 16.36 -2.03 -25.95
CA GLY A 785 17.34 -1.20 -26.67
C GLY A 785 18.71 -1.10 -26.00
N ALA A 786 18.92 -1.72 -24.83
CA ALA A 786 20.22 -1.77 -24.20
C ALA A 786 21.23 -2.60 -25.01
N SER A 787 22.51 -2.27 -24.89
CA SER A 787 23.61 -3.08 -25.44
C SER A 787 24.18 -4.08 -24.44
N SER A 788 23.57 -4.20 -23.25
CA SER A 788 24.07 -5.00 -22.14
C SER A 788 22.96 -5.75 -21.42
N VAL A 789 23.29 -6.92 -20.90
CA VAL A 789 22.42 -7.76 -20.06
C VAL A 789 23.06 -7.96 -18.70
N LEU A 790 22.28 -7.82 -17.64
CA LEU A 790 22.66 -8.25 -16.30
C LEU A 790 22.32 -9.74 -16.18
N LEU A 791 23.30 -10.55 -15.80
CA LEU A 791 23.15 -11.99 -15.57
C LEU A 791 23.54 -12.32 -14.13
N ALA A 792 22.68 -13.02 -13.40
CA ALA A 792 22.91 -13.40 -12.01
C ALA A 792 23.32 -14.87 -11.87
N ASN A 793 24.31 -15.15 -11.03
CA ASN A 793 24.65 -16.50 -10.61
C ASN A 793 23.95 -16.83 -9.27
N PRO A 794 22.92 -17.68 -9.25
CA PRO A 794 22.23 -18.04 -8.02
C PRO A 794 22.96 -19.09 -7.15
N SER A 795 24.05 -19.67 -7.65
CA SER A 795 24.75 -20.78 -6.99
C SER A 795 25.84 -20.29 -6.03
N ASN A 796 26.23 -21.17 -5.11
CA ASN A 796 27.34 -20.96 -4.18
C ASN A 796 28.72 -21.25 -4.81
N GLU A 797 28.78 -21.52 -6.10
CA GLU A 797 30.00 -21.82 -6.84
C GLU A 797 30.25 -20.76 -7.91
N GLU A 798 31.51 -20.60 -8.32
CA GLU A 798 31.82 -19.80 -9.50
C GLU A 798 31.30 -20.52 -10.75
N VAL A 799 30.60 -19.79 -11.62
CA VAL A 799 30.06 -20.34 -12.86
C VAL A 799 30.70 -19.70 -14.08
N ARG A 800 30.88 -20.50 -15.13
CA ARG A 800 31.34 -20.04 -16.44
C ARG A 800 30.21 -20.22 -17.44
N VAL A 801 29.70 -19.12 -17.95
CA VAL A 801 28.53 -19.07 -18.82
C VAL A 801 28.96 -18.74 -20.25
N ASN A 802 28.49 -19.52 -21.22
CA ASN A 802 28.65 -19.21 -22.63
C ASN A 802 27.50 -18.31 -23.09
N THR A 803 27.78 -17.31 -23.94
CA THR A 803 26.73 -16.44 -24.48
C THR A 803 26.86 -16.31 -26.00
N ASN A 804 25.76 -15.99 -26.68
CA ASN A 804 25.80 -15.67 -28.11
C ASN A 804 26.33 -14.26 -28.41
N TRP A 805 26.72 -13.48 -27.39
CA TRP A 805 27.17 -12.09 -27.51
C TRP A 805 28.68 -11.91 -27.33
N THR A 806 29.36 -12.89 -26.73
CA THR A 806 30.79 -12.85 -26.42
C THR A 806 31.49 -14.11 -26.92
N ASP A 807 32.70 -13.96 -27.47
CA ASP A 807 33.50 -15.10 -27.94
C ASP A 807 34.11 -15.92 -26.79
N THR A 808 34.24 -15.32 -25.60
CA THR A 808 34.75 -15.98 -24.40
C THR A 808 33.64 -16.20 -23.37
N PRO A 809 33.68 -17.30 -22.61
CA PRO A 809 32.78 -17.51 -21.47
C PRO A 809 32.90 -16.38 -20.44
N VAL A 810 31.78 -16.01 -19.84
CA VAL A 810 31.69 -15.04 -18.76
C VAL A 810 31.78 -15.77 -17.42
N THR A 811 32.74 -15.40 -16.59
CA THR A 811 32.88 -15.94 -15.23
C THR A 811 32.07 -15.09 -14.25
N ILE A 812 31.26 -15.73 -13.40
CA ILE A 812 30.44 -15.07 -12.39
C ILE A 812 30.74 -15.70 -11.03
N ALA A 813 31.10 -14.87 -10.05
CA ALA A 813 31.37 -15.30 -8.69
C ALA A 813 30.13 -15.97 -8.03
N PRO A 814 30.31 -16.78 -6.97
CA PRO A 814 29.21 -17.30 -6.14
C PRO A 814 28.24 -16.19 -5.75
N TYR A 815 26.95 -16.40 -5.97
CA TYR A 815 25.89 -15.41 -5.70
C TYR A 815 26.13 -14.05 -6.37
N GLY A 816 26.98 -13.97 -7.40
CA GLY A 816 27.40 -12.73 -8.03
C GLY A 816 26.57 -12.34 -9.25
N PHE A 817 27.01 -11.25 -9.88
CA PHE A 817 26.42 -10.71 -11.11
C PHE A 817 27.49 -10.47 -12.16
N ALA A 818 27.11 -10.56 -13.43
CA ALA A 818 27.91 -10.11 -14.55
C ALA A 818 27.10 -9.24 -15.51
N VAL A 819 27.72 -8.17 -16.00
CA VAL A 819 27.20 -7.37 -17.09
C VAL A 819 27.83 -7.88 -18.38
N VAL A 820 27.00 -8.42 -19.27
CA VAL A 820 27.43 -8.93 -20.58
C VAL A 820 27.06 -7.91 -21.64
N THR A 821 28.06 -7.32 -22.29
CA THR A 821 27.86 -6.34 -23.37
C THR A 821 27.93 -7.02 -24.73
N LYS A 822 26.97 -6.70 -25.60
CA LYS A 822 26.91 -7.20 -26.97
C LYS A 822 28.17 -6.78 -27.72
N SER A 823 28.92 -7.76 -28.23
CA SER A 823 30.02 -7.45 -29.15
C SER A 823 29.46 -6.68 -30.35
N PRO A 824 30.16 -5.65 -30.85
CA PRO A 824 29.75 -5.00 -32.09
C PRO A 824 29.56 -6.08 -33.16
N PRO A 825 28.52 -6.00 -34.01
CA PRO A 825 28.46 -6.91 -35.16
C PRO A 825 29.81 -6.82 -35.86
N ALA A 826 30.45 -7.97 -36.09
CA ALA A 826 31.71 -8.02 -36.79
C ALA A 826 31.55 -7.14 -38.03
N ARG A 827 32.30 -6.02 -38.12
CA ARG A 827 32.29 -5.24 -39.35
C ARG A 827 32.63 -6.25 -40.44
N VAL A 828 31.78 -6.37 -41.45
CA VAL A 828 32.14 -7.12 -42.64
C VAL A 828 33.38 -6.44 -43.20
N THR A 829 34.56 -6.99 -42.90
CA THR A 829 35.84 -6.44 -43.33
C THR A 829 36.17 -6.87 -44.75
N GLU A 830 35.45 -7.86 -45.29
CA GLU A 830 35.65 -8.41 -46.63
C GLU A 830 34.30 -8.72 -47.28
N TRP A 831 34.11 -8.21 -48.50
CA TRP A 831 32.90 -8.40 -49.32
C TRP A 831 32.52 -9.87 -49.54
N SER A 832 33.45 -10.81 -49.42
CA SER A 832 33.20 -12.25 -49.60
C SER A 832 32.44 -12.90 -48.43
N ARG A 833 32.31 -12.22 -47.29
CA ARG A 833 31.61 -12.71 -46.10
C ARG A 833 30.16 -12.19 -45.98
N TYR A 834 29.73 -11.28 -46.86
CA TYR A 834 28.35 -10.84 -47.02
C TYR A 834 27.70 -11.62 -48.15
#